data_AF-A0A315XCX5-F1
#
_entry.id   AF-A0A315XCX5-F1
#
_cell.length_a   1.000
_cell.length_b   1.000
_cell.length_c   1.000
_cell.angle_alpha   90.00
_cell.angle_beta   90.00
_cell.angle_gamma   90.00
#
_symmetry.space_group_name_H-M   'P 1'
#
loop_
_entity.id
_entity.type
_entity.pdbx_description
1 polymer ?
#
loop_
_entity_poly.entity_id
_entity_poly.type
_entity_poly.pdbx_seq_one_letter_code
_entity_poly.pdbx_strand_id
1 'polypeptide(L)'
;MVNSSPFENAYALIVGISKYKDPNISELRFTRADAEGIFQLFTDPNIAGIKPDKIKILLDEEATRFNIKNAISSWLFKNTDEESIVIIYFAGHGGVEEDRLGIEKDKLSKYLIPYDAVLEDLFSSAISNRDFNELLLSIKSKKLVIFMDTCYSGGVSEQKSRDVKITEDPYEKLGEGEGRIVIAASQPDQRSFEDSRIGHGVFTYDLLEALSGKADRDNDGYVTVLDAFRYLQEEVPKDAMRLAGGKQEPLMRGDITRDIVLSVNRDRRKLTILKKLYYDGKISGIMYERLRTIARTGQIQKEEDKDLEKLFNDFYSGHFSEETFLEGLNDYEPEEKNHSIEIKGKIFIQNTDTPLDDVNIILKIDTDIKTIVSDKNGSFFFNVSSQYMDHFIEYEMVKEGYETRRGNLKILDGKNEVLIEIKHILPDKKVSYSISSIPVYGKIALIILILMVIYIIYIMIPTSELSVSPEPLEFNISDLAMDEQASRSFSISNSGGGTLEWKAYADKSWLVLNPASGTDSGKIEIKINTTGLQPGDYSGIINIQSNGGKESGKISINILKPPPPLETINNSIGMKFVRIPAGEFDMGSPSNEPGRNYWEGPVHHVKISKDFYMGQYEVTQEQWFRIMRYNTSGISGDDLPAVMVSWEDVQRFIKNLNEMERTNKYRLPSEAEWEYAARSGMNSSYSFGSDTLKLGDYAWFINNSDSKSHAIGSKKPNSWELYDIHGNVYEWVNDNWYENYDDAPIDGSSWISTNVPSKVVRGGSWNSYPFQCRLAFRYYADKAAKENDLGFRVVKDL
;
A
#
# COMPACT_ATOMS: atom_id res chain seq x y z
N MET A 1 15.02 9.12 6.47
CA MET A 1 14.35 10.38 6.88
C MET A 1 13.04 9.99 7.55
N VAL A 2 12.79 10.41 8.79
CA VAL A 2 11.61 9.95 9.56
C VAL A 2 10.55 11.04 9.77
N ASN A 3 10.98 12.28 10.09
CA ASN A 3 10.09 13.32 10.65
C ASN A 3 10.16 14.69 9.97
N SER A 4 10.31 14.77 8.64
CA SER A 4 9.87 15.97 7.90
C SER A 4 8.37 15.88 7.62
N SER A 5 7.63 16.97 7.82
CA SER A 5 6.18 16.97 7.54
C SER A 5 5.97 16.86 6.03
N PRO A 6 5.19 15.89 5.50
CA PRO A 6 4.92 15.81 4.05
C PRO A 6 4.23 17.09 3.54
N PHE A 7 3.55 17.81 4.44
CA PHE A 7 2.87 19.06 4.18
C PHE A 7 3.76 20.31 4.14
N GLU A 8 5.08 20.20 4.39
CA GLU A 8 5.97 21.37 4.30
C GLU A 8 6.02 21.95 2.87
N ASN A 9 5.89 21.10 1.85
CA ASN A 9 5.70 21.52 0.46
C ASN A 9 4.26 21.31 -0.05
N ALA A 10 3.26 21.36 0.83
CA ALA A 10 1.86 21.37 0.42
C ALA A 10 1.33 22.78 0.21
N TYR A 11 0.45 22.94 -0.78
CA TYR A 11 -0.28 24.15 -1.13
C TYR A 11 -1.75 23.83 -1.36
N ALA A 12 -2.65 24.72 -0.98
CA ALA A 12 -4.08 24.53 -1.19
C ALA A 12 -4.77 25.74 -1.84
N LEU A 13 -5.73 25.48 -2.72
CA LEU A 13 -6.74 26.43 -3.19
C LEU A 13 -8.10 25.96 -2.70
N ILE A 14 -8.80 26.77 -1.91
CA ILE A 14 -10.07 26.41 -1.28
C ILE A 14 -11.12 27.44 -1.71
N VAL A 15 -12.20 26.97 -2.35
CA VAL A 15 -13.26 27.82 -2.89
C VAL A 15 -14.61 27.40 -2.31
N GLY A 16 -15.35 28.34 -1.72
CA GLY A 16 -16.68 28.11 -1.14
C GLY A 16 -17.65 29.22 -1.52
N ILE A 17 -18.70 28.86 -2.26
CA ILE A 17 -19.62 29.84 -2.87
C ILE A 17 -21.04 29.54 -2.41
N SER A 18 -21.47 30.21 -1.33
CA SER A 18 -22.85 30.14 -0.84
C SER A 18 -23.74 31.18 -1.50
N LYS A 19 -23.19 32.36 -1.82
CA LYS A 19 -23.91 33.47 -2.44
C LYS A 19 -23.43 33.73 -3.86
N TYR A 20 -24.32 34.32 -4.66
CA TYR A 20 -24.07 34.63 -6.06
C TYR A 20 -24.51 36.05 -6.38
N LYS A 21 -23.85 36.68 -7.36
CA LYS A 21 -24.11 38.06 -7.78
C LYS A 21 -25.37 38.21 -8.63
N ASP A 22 -25.67 37.18 -9.42
CA ASP A 22 -26.92 37.08 -10.17
C ASP A 22 -28.02 36.51 -9.25
N PRO A 23 -29.08 37.28 -8.92
CA PRO A 23 -30.15 36.85 -8.01
C PRO A 23 -31.04 35.74 -8.59
N ASN A 24 -30.84 35.33 -9.84
CA ASN A 24 -31.51 34.17 -10.42
C ASN A 24 -30.82 32.84 -10.06
N ILE A 25 -29.58 32.89 -9.55
CA ILE A 25 -28.86 31.72 -9.02
C ILE A 25 -29.25 31.55 -7.54
N SER A 26 -29.67 30.34 -7.16
CA SER A 26 -30.07 30.05 -5.78
C SER A 26 -28.88 30.03 -4.82
N GLU A 27 -29.02 30.67 -3.66
CA GLU A 27 -28.03 30.57 -2.59
C GLU A 27 -27.96 29.13 -2.03
N LEU A 28 -26.75 28.71 -1.67
CA LEU A 28 -26.44 27.47 -0.94
C LEU A 28 -26.17 27.80 0.54
N ARG A 29 -26.34 26.82 1.43
CA ARG A 29 -26.39 27.08 2.89
C ARG A 29 -25.05 26.93 3.59
N PHE A 30 -24.24 25.98 3.16
CA PHE A 30 -23.06 25.52 3.90
C PHE A 30 -21.79 25.48 3.07
N THR A 31 -21.82 25.59 1.73
CA THR A 31 -20.61 25.61 0.87
C THR A 31 -19.51 26.60 1.30
N ARG A 32 -19.86 27.70 1.97
CA ARG A 32 -18.90 28.59 2.64
C ARG A 32 -18.31 27.98 3.93
N ALA A 33 -19.14 27.45 4.82
CA ALA A 33 -18.72 26.78 6.05
C ALA A 33 -17.91 25.50 5.79
N ASP A 34 -18.25 24.80 4.70
CA ASP A 34 -17.50 23.68 4.12
C ASP A 34 -16.07 24.08 3.77
N ALA A 35 -15.90 25.16 2.99
CA ALA A 35 -14.58 25.72 2.68
C ALA A 35 -13.83 26.26 3.93
N GLU A 36 -14.53 26.90 4.86
CA GLU A 36 -13.95 27.36 6.14
C GLU A 36 -13.52 26.19 7.04
N GLY A 37 -14.23 25.06 7.00
CA GLY A 37 -13.89 23.81 7.70
C GLY A 37 -12.66 23.11 7.09
N ILE A 38 -12.60 22.99 5.77
CA ILE A 38 -11.45 22.41 5.06
C ILE A 38 -10.19 23.27 5.27
N PHE A 39 -10.34 24.60 5.35
CA PHE A 39 -9.25 25.50 5.73
C PHE A 39 -8.77 25.28 7.18
N GLN A 40 -9.69 25.12 8.14
CA GLN A 40 -9.35 24.80 9.52
C GLN A 40 -8.62 23.46 9.64
N LEU A 41 -9.12 22.42 8.96
CA LEU A 41 -8.51 21.09 8.96
C LEU A 41 -7.07 21.12 8.40
N PHE A 42 -6.85 21.76 7.26
CA PHE A 42 -5.51 21.81 6.66
C PHE A 42 -4.53 22.74 7.40
N THR A 43 -5.02 23.73 8.16
CA THR A 43 -4.17 24.59 9.00
C THR A 43 -3.91 24.01 10.40
N ASP A 44 -4.69 23.04 10.88
CA ASP A 44 -4.46 22.39 12.18
C ASP A 44 -3.09 21.68 12.18
N PRO A 45 -2.16 22.05 13.09
CA PRO A 45 -0.82 21.48 13.12
C PRO A 45 -0.82 19.97 13.41
N ASN A 46 -1.85 19.44 14.07
CA ASN A 46 -1.98 18.03 14.43
C ASN A 46 -2.55 17.16 13.31
N ILE A 47 -3.11 17.77 12.25
CA ILE A 47 -3.74 17.09 11.11
C ILE A 47 -2.90 17.26 9.83
N ALA A 48 -2.49 18.49 9.49
CA ALA A 48 -1.62 18.73 8.33
C ALA A 48 -0.61 19.86 8.58
N GLY A 49 -1.05 20.97 9.18
CA GLY A 49 -0.20 22.12 9.49
C GLY A 49 0.32 22.86 8.26
N ILE A 50 -0.46 22.90 7.18
CA ILE A 50 -0.16 23.73 6.02
C ILE A 50 -0.19 25.19 6.48
N LYS A 51 0.90 25.92 6.25
CA LYS A 51 1.01 27.32 6.68
C LYS A 51 -0.04 28.18 5.95
N PRO A 52 -0.75 29.11 6.61
CA PRO A 52 -1.83 29.88 5.97
C PRO A 52 -1.41 30.67 4.71
N ASP A 53 -0.15 31.07 4.56
CA ASP A 53 0.38 31.71 3.35
C ASP A 53 0.51 30.76 2.15
N LYS A 54 0.52 29.44 2.40
CA LYS A 54 0.41 28.37 1.38
C LYS A 54 -1.03 27.94 1.09
N ILE A 55 -2.05 28.60 1.66
CA ILE A 55 -3.46 28.35 1.36
C ILE A 55 -4.11 29.60 0.78
N LYS A 56 -4.61 29.50 -0.46
CA LYS A 56 -5.46 30.52 -1.06
C LYS A 56 -6.92 30.13 -0.89
N ILE A 57 -7.55 30.66 0.15
CA ILE A 57 -9.02 30.61 0.28
C ILE A 57 -9.68 31.73 -0.56
N LEU A 58 -10.87 31.45 -1.10
CA LEU A 58 -11.77 32.36 -1.82
C LEU A 58 -13.21 32.03 -1.41
N LEU A 59 -13.90 32.98 -0.77
CA LEU A 59 -15.27 32.80 -0.27
C LEU A 59 -16.22 33.84 -0.88
N ASP A 60 -17.42 33.40 -1.25
CA ASP A 60 -18.52 34.25 -1.76
C ASP A 60 -18.01 35.32 -2.76
N GLU A 61 -18.09 36.61 -2.45
CA GLU A 61 -17.66 37.70 -3.34
C GLU A 61 -16.18 37.67 -3.77
N GLU A 62 -15.30 36.95 -3.07
CA GLU A 62 -13.93 36.73 -3.52
C GLU A 62 -13.82 35.66 -4.61
N ALA A 63 -14.77 34.72 -4.68
CA ALA A 63 -14.76 33.55 -5.58
C ALA A 63 -15.22 33.89 -7.01
N THR A 64 -14.69 34.98 -7.56
CA THR A 64 -14.93 35.40 -8.95
C THR A 64 -14.22 34.52 -9.96
N ARG A 65 -14.72 34.48 -11.20
CA ARG A 65 -14.09 33.81 -12.35
C ARG A 65 -12.64 34.23 -12.52
N PHE A 66 -12.35 35.53 -12.36
CA PHE A 66 -11.00 36.04 -12.44
C PHE A 66 -10.11 35.51 -11.31
N ASN A 67 -10.56 35.59 -10.06
CA ASN A 67 -9.76 35.18 -8.90
C ASN A 67 -9.48 33.67 -8.89
N ILE A 68 -10.46 32.83 -9.26
CA ILE A 68 -10.27 31.38 -9.35
C ILE A 68 -9.29 31.03 -10.47
N LYS A 69 -9.46 31.58 -11.69
CA LYS A 69 -8.53 31.34 -12.80
C LYS A 69 -7.12 31.85 -12.50
N ASN A 70 -6.99 32.98 -11.79
CA ASN A 70 -5.70 33.54 -11.36
C ASN A 70 -5.02 32.69 -10.26
N ALA A 71 -5.78 32.21 -9.28
CA ALA A 71 -5.26 31.35 -8.22
C ALA A 71 -4.60 30.08 -8.79
N ILE A 72 -5.19 29.49 -9.83
CA ILE A 72 -4.62 28.31 -10.50
C ILE A 72 -3.44 28.71 -11.41
N SER A 73 -3.72 29.45 -12.50
CA SER A 73 -2.74 29.72 -13.57
C SER A 73 -1.57 30.62 -13.17
N SER A 74 -1.69 31.38 -12.07
CA SER A 74 -0.68 32.36 -11.65
C SER A 74 -0.13 32.07 -10.25
N TRP A 75 -0.99 31.83 -9.24
CA TRP A 75 -0.51 31.61 -7.87
C TRP A 75 0.00 30.19 -7.64
N LEU A 76 -0.76 29.14 -7.96
CA LEU A 76 -0.26 27.76 -7.89
C LEU A 76 0.93 27.56 -8.83
N PHE A 77 0.79 27.94 -10.11
CA PHE A 77 1.90 27.85 -11.08
C PHE A 77 3.19 28.51 -10.59
N LYS A 78 3.13 29.68 -9.95
CA LYS A 78 4.33 30.37 -9.46
C LYS A 78 4.95 29.71 -8.22
N ASN A 79 4.13 29.25 -7.28
CA ASN A 79 4.60 28.83 -5.94
C ASN A 79 4.83 27.31 -5.81
N THR A 80 4.41 26.50 -6.78
CA THR A 80 4.57 25.04 -6.77
C THR A 80 5.67 24.54 -7.71
N ASP A 81 6.25 23.40 -7.36
CA ASP A 81 7.18 22.57 -8.14
C ASP A 81 6.55 21.19 -8.44
N GLU A 82 7.32 20.26 -9.03
CA GLU A 82 6.82 18.91 -9.36
C GLU A 82 6.54 18.04 -8.13
N GLU A 83 7.24 18.27 -7.02
CA GLU A 83 7.18 17.46 -5.79
C GLU A 83 6.19 18.01 -4.75
N SER A 84 5.72 19.25 -4.94
CA SER A 84 4.71 19.91 -4.12
C SER A 84 3.41 19.08 -4.07
N ILE A 85 2.79 18.95 -2.90
CA ILE A 85 1.40 18.45 -2.83
C ILE A 85 0.48 19.62 -3.13
N VAL A 86 -0.46 19.46 -4.06
CA VAL A 86 -1.40 20.53 -4.43
C VAL A 86 -2.81 20.05 -4.24
N ILE A 87 -3.55 20.70 -3.35
CA ILE A 87 -4.95 20.39 -3.06
C ILE A 87 -5.83 21.50 -3.62
N ILE A 88 -6.83 21.15 -4.42
CA ILE A 88 -7.87 22.08 -4.85
C ILE A 88 -9.19 21.58 -4.26
N TYR A 89 -9.89 22.44 -3.54
CA TYR A 89 -11.21 22.18 -3.00
C TYR A 89 -12.19 23.21 -3.56
N PHE A 90 -13.31 22.75 -4.10
CA PHE A 90 -14.36 23.61 -4.64
C PHE A 90 -15.75 23.15 -4.17
N ALA A 91 -16.48 24.02 -3.48
CA ALA A 91 -17.87 23.84 -3.08
C ALA A 91 -18.76 24.95 -3.65
N GLY A 92 -19.78 24.57 -4.41
CA GLY A 92 -20.68 25.51 -5.08
C GLY A 92 -21.56 24.85 -6.14
N HIS A 93 -22.28 25.65 -6.93
CA HIS A 93 -23.06 25.12 -8.04
C HIS A 93 -22.16 24.59 -9.17
N GLY A 94 -22.56 23.44 -9.71
CA GLY A 94 -22.27 23.08 -11.10
C GLY A 94 -23.43 23.53 -11.99
N GLY A 95 -23.18 23.69 -13.29
CA GLY A 95 -24.20 24.03 -14.27
C GLY A 95 -23.94 23.44 -15.65
N VAL A 96 -24.97 23.44 -16.49
CA VAL A 96 -24.91 22.91 -17.86
C VAL A 96 -25.63 23.84 -18.84
N GLU A 97 -25.08 23.96 -20.05
CA GLU A 97 -25.75 24.56 -21.22
C GLU A 97 -25.67 23.62 -22.42
N GLU A 98 -26.47 23.86 -23.45
CA GLU A 98 -26.29 23.27 -24.78
C GLU A 98 -24.86 23.53 -25.28
N ASP A 99 -24.16 22.49 -25.72
CA ASP A 99 -22.80 22.62 -26.25
C ASP A 99 -22.82 23.30 -27.62
N ARG A 100 -22.62 24.62 -27.57
CA ARG A 100 -22.50 25.53 -28.72
C ARG A 100 -21.37 25.14 -29.70
N LEU A 101 -20.51 24.17 -29.35
CA LEU A 101 -19.36 23.71 -30.16
C LEU A 101 -19.54 22.28 -30.72
N GLY A 102 -20.47 21.48 -30.20
CA GLY A 102 -20.76 20.13 -30.67
C GLY A 102 -19.62 19.11 -30.46
N ILE A 103 -18.88 19.24 -29.36
CA ILE A 103 -17.71 18.42 -28.98
C ILE A 103 -18.12 17.35 -27.95
N GLU A 104 -19.00 17.69 -27.00
CA GLU A 104 -19.50 16.78 -25.96
C GLU A 104 -20.55 15.83 -26.55
N LYS A 105 -20.45 14.52 -26.27
CA LYS A 105 -21.31 13.48 -26.89
C LYS A 105 -22.76 13.57 -26.41
N ASP A 106 -22.98 14.01 -25.16
CA ASP A 106 -24.30 14.32 -24.61
C ASP A 106 -24.83 15.71 -25.03
N LYS A 107 -24.02 16.49 -25.75
CA LYS A 107 -24.30 17.87 -26.20
C LYS A 107 -24.49 18.87 -25.06
N LEU A 108 -23.93 18.60 -23.89
CA LEU A 108 -23.99 19.51 -22.74
C LEU A 108 -22.57 19.99 -22.39
N SER A 109 -22.33 21.30 -22.48
CA SER A 109 -21.15 21.91 -21.88
C SER A 109 -21.36 22.02 -20.36
N LYS A 110 -20.40 21.52 -19.58
CA LYS A 110 -20.43 21.50 -18.10
C LYS A 110 -19.56 22.64 -17.53
N TYR A 111 -20.03 23.26 -16.44
CA TYR A 111 -19.43 24.46 -15.85
C TYR A 111 -19.37 24.42 -14.32
N LEU A 112 -18.30 25.00 -13.76
CA LEU A 112 -18.24 25.49 -12.38
C LEU A 112 -18.77 26.93 -12.34
N ILE A 113 -19.63 27.23 -11.36
CA ILE A 113 -20.33 28.52 -11.26
C ILE A 113 -19.60 29.43 -10.24
N PRO A 114 -18.80 30.41 -10.69
CA PRO A 114 -18.21 31.43 -9.80
C PRO A 114 -19.27 32.42 -9.30
N TYR A 115 -18.93 33.19 -8.26
CA TYR A 115 -19.80 34.22 -7.67
C TYR A 115 -20.34 35.24 -8.68
N ASP A 116 -19.53 35.65 -9.66
CA ASP A 116 -19.86 36.63 -10.69
C ASP A 116 -20.40 36.03 -11.99
N ALA A 117 -20.80 34.74 -11.97
CA ALA A 117 -21.55 34.11 -13.06
C ALA A 117 -22.92 34.78 -13.31
N VAL A 118 -23.44 34.61 -14.52
CA VAL A 118 -24.75 35.07 -14.97
C VAL A 118 -25.48 33.88 -15.59
N LEU A 119 -26.64 33.52 -15.03
CA LEU A 119 -27.39 32.29 -15.35
C LEU A 119 -27.83 32.21 -16.82
N GLU A 120 -27.99 33.36 -17.48
CA GLU A 120 -28.42 33.45 -18.88
C GLU A 120 -27.26 33.36 -19.90
N ASP A 121 -25.99 33.36 -19.46
CA ASP A 121 -24.82 33.12 -20.34
C ASP A 121 -23.63 32.55 -19.55
N LEU A 122 -23.73 31.29 -19.12
CA LEU A 122 -22.66 30.56 -18.42
C LEU A 122 -21.43 30.40 -19.33
N PHE A 123 -21.62 30.27 -20.65
CA PHE A 123 -20.53 30.18 -21.63
C PHE A 123 -19.48 31.30 -21.49
N SER A 124 -19.92 32.55 -21.26
CA SER A 124 -19.00 33.68 -21.07
C SER A 124 -18.63 33.93 -19.60
N SER A 125 -19.56 33.67 -18.69
CA SER A 125 -19.49 34.12 -17.28
C SER A 125 -19.02 33.05 -16.28
N ALA A 126 -19.05 31.77 -16.64
CA ALA A 126 -18.67 30.65 -15.78
C ALA A 126 -17.33 30.01 -16.22
N ILE A 127 -16.86 28.97 -15.50
CA ILE A 127 -15.63 28.25 -15.85
C ILE A 127 -16.04 26.90 -16.43
N SER A 128 -15.87 26.68 -17.74
CA SER A 128 -16.17 25.39 -18.36
C SER A 128 -15.22 24.29 -17.85
N ASN A 129 -15.63 23.02 -17.86
CA ASN A 129 -14.73 21.93 -17.43
C ASN A 129 -13.51 21.80 -18.37
N ARG A 130 -13.60 22.28 -19.63
CA ARG A 130 -12.43 22.44 -20.51
C ARG A 130 -11.51 23.57 -20.05
N ASP A 131 -12.04 24.78 -19.80
CA ASP A 131 -11.28 25.89 -19.20
C ASP A 131 -10.57 25.42 -17.92
N PHE A 132 -11.26 24.64 -17.10
CA PHE A 132 -10.73 24.10 -15.85
C PHE A 132 -9.59 23.11 -16.13
N ASN A 133 -9.76 22.14 -17.04
CA ASN A 133 -8.68 21.21 -17.41
C ASN A 133 -7.43 21.94 -17.95
N GLU A 134 -7.61 22.93 -18.83
CA GLU A 134 -6.52 23.75 -19.36
C GLU A 134 -5.75 24.51 -18.25
N LEU A 135 -6.45 24.96 -17.20
CA LEU A 135 -5.81 25.56 -16.02
C LEU A 135 -5.08 24.52 -15.16
N LEU A 136 -5.68 23.33 -14.95
CA LEU A 136 -5.05 22.24 -14.20
C LEU A 136 -3.78 21.72 -14.90
N LEU A 137 -3.76 21.70 -16.24
CA LEU A 137 -2.57 21.38 -17.05
C LEU A 137 -1.45 22.43 -16.95
N SER A 138 -1.69 23.59 -16.35
CA SER A 138 -0.64 24.58 -16.03
C SER A 138 0.03 24.36 -14.68
N ILE A 139 -0.51 23.49 -13.81
CA ILE A 139 0.08 23.18 -12.50
C ILE A 139 1.27 22.23 -12.69
N LYS A 140 2.40 22.50 -12.03
CA LYS A 140 3.63 21.69 -12.18
C LYS A 140 3.63 20.39 -11.37
N SER A 141 2.88 20.36 -10.27
CA SER A 141 2.84 19.27 -9.30
C SER A 141 2.35 17.95 -9.92
N LYS A 142 3.06 16.87 -9.57
CA LYS A 142 2.69 15.47 -9.85
C LYS A 142 2.03 14.80 -8.63
N LYS A 143 1.37 15.61 -7.79
CA LYS A 143 0.64 15.23 -6.56
C LYS A 143 -0.57 16.17 -6.38
N LEU A 144 -1.40 16.25 -7.42
CA LEU A 144 -2.52 17.19 -7.56
C LEU A 144 -3.84 16.48 -7.22
N VAL A 145 -4.46 16.83 -6.09
CA VAL A 145 -5.72 16.25 -5.61
C VAL A 145 -6.83 17.30 -5.64
N ILE A 146 -7.97 16.97 -6.25
CA ILE A 146 -9.04 17.92 -6.56
C ILE A 146 -10.37 17.40 -5.99
N PHE A 147 -10.93 18.11 -5.02
CA PHE A 147 -12.22 17.82 -4.38
C PHE A 147 -13.32 18.71 -4.95
N MET A 148 -14.39 18.08 -5.46
CA MET A 148 -15.49 18.74 -6.18
C MET A 148 -16.84 18.49 -5.48
N ASP A 149 -17.21 19.35 -4.52
CA ASP A 149 -18.56 19.37 -3.95
C ASP A 149 -19.49 20.23 -4.82
N THR A 150 -19.86 19.66 -5.97
CA THR A 150 -20.66 20.32 -7.02
C THR A 150 -21.78 19.44 -7.55
N CYS A 151 -22.99 19.99 -7.64
CA CYS A 151 -24.13 19.34 -8.29
C CYS A 151 -24.19 19.68 -9.78
N TYR A 152 -24.13 18.68 -10.67
CA TYR A 152 -24.44 18.89 -12.09
C TYR A 152 -25.89 18.50 -12.44
N SER A 153 -26.40 17.38 -11.93
CA SER A 153 -27.78 16.89 -12.16
C SER A 153 -28.91 17.82 -11.67
N GLY A 154 -28.60 18.77 -10.78
CA GLY A 154 -29.54 19.73 -10.20
C GLY A 154 -29.20 21.19 -10.51
N GLY A 155 -28.24 21.44 -11.42
CA GLY A 155 -27.50 22.70 -11.50
C GLY A 155 -28.34 23.96 -11.66
N VAL A 156 -28.03 24.96 -10.81
CA VAL A 156 -28.35 26.41 -10.88
C VAL A 156 -29.82 26.85 -10.98
N SER A 157 -30.76 26.02 -11.44
CA SER A 157 -32.18 26.38 -11.59
C SER A 157 -33.11 25.19 -11.34
N GLU A 158 -33.93 25.29 -10.30
CA GLU A 158 -34.89 24.24 -9.90
C GLU A 158 -35.98 23.93 -10.95
N GLN A 159 -36.22 24.85 -11.89
CA GLN A 159 -37.28 24.72 -12.90
C GLN A 159 -36.80 24.12 -14.24
N LYS A 160 -35.52 24.26 -14.61
CA LYS A 160 -34.99 23.73 -15.88
C LYS A 160 -34.28 22.37 -15.75
N SER A 161 -33.79 22.02 -14.57
CA SER A 161 -32.96 20.81 -14.36
C SER A 161 -33.71 19.47 -14.45
N ARG A 162 -35.05 19.45 -14.51
CA ARG A 162 -35.85 18.21 -14.39
C ARG A 162 -35.79 17.27 -15.61
N ASP A 163 -35.47 17.80 -16.80
CA ASP A 163 -35.50 17.04 -18.06
C ASP A 163 -34.11 16.80 -18.68
N VAL A 164 -33.04 17.35 -18.08
CA VAL A 164 -31.68 17.31 -18.63
C VAL A 164 -30.90 16.12 -18.07
N LYS A 165 -30.93 14.98 -18.78
CA LYS A 165 -30.13 13.80 -18.42
C LYS A 165 -28.69 13.95 -18.91
N ILE A 166 -27.77 14.25 -18.01
CA ILE A 166 -26.32 14.14 -18.24
C ILE A 166 -25.97 12.66 -18.42
N THR A 167 -25.20 12.33 -19.46
CA THR A 167 -24.75 10.95 -19.73
C THR A 167 -23.26 10.80 -19.95
N GLU A 168 -22.49 11.89 -20.04
CA GLU A 168 -21.03 11.85 -19.92
C GLU A 168 -20.57 12.22 -18.52
N ASP A 169 -19.47 11.61 -18.09
CA ASP A 169 -18.80 11.91 -16.84
C ASP A 169 -18.08 13.28 -16.96
N PRO A 170 -18.49 14.31 -16.18
CA PRO A 170 -17.89 15.64 -16.28
C PRO A 170 -16.49 15.72 -15.66
N TYR A 171 -16.02 14.65 -15.00
CA TYR A 171 -14.74 14.55 -14.31
C TYR A 171 -13.74 13.63 -15.03
N GLU A 172 -14.15 12.84 -16.04
CA GLU A 172 -13.27 11.94 -16.82
C GLU A 172 -12.05 12.70 -17.36
N LYS A 173 -12.28 13.72 -18.18
CA LYS A 173 -11.25 14.62 -18.74
C LYS A 173 -10.48 15.39 -17.67
N LEU A 174 -11.07 15.62 -16.49
CA LEU A 174 -10.40 16.32 -15.39
C LEU A 174 -9.37 15.43 -14.68
N GLY A 175 -9.57 14.11 -14.66
CA GLY A 175 -8.60 13.14 -14.15
C GLY A 175 -7.39 12.89 -15.06
N GLU A 176 -7.38 13.40 -16.29
CA GLU A 176 -6.28 13.21 -17.24
C GLU A 176 -5.00 13.97 -16.80
N GLY A 177 -3.98 13.24 -16.34
CA GLY A 177 -2.64 13.76 -16.04
C GLY A 177 -1.84 12.86 -15.09
N GLU A 178 -0.51 12.86 -15.22
CA GLU A 178 0.39 12.15 -14.29
C GLU A 178 0.23 12.73 -12.86
N GLY A 179 0.00 11.87 -11.87
CA GLY A 179 -0.12 12.27 -10.47
C GLY A 179 -1.29 13.21 -10.15
N ARG A 180 -2.35 13.20 -10.97
CA ARG A 180 -3.58 13.96 -10.75
C ARG A 180 -4.72 13.04 -10.33
N ILE A 181 -5.45 13.40 -9.28
CA ILE A 181 -6.66 12.70 -8.82
C ILE A 181 -7.79 13.71 -8.61
N VAL A 182 -9.00 13.37 -9.07
CA VAL A 182 -10.25 14.11 -8.82
C VAL A 182 -11.19 13.24 -8.00
N ILE A 183 -11.73 13.77 -6.90
CA ILE A 183 -12.80 13.16 -6.11
C ILE A 183 -14.00 14.11 -6.13
N ALA A 184 -15.15 13.62 -6.58
CA ALA A 184 -16.40 14.36 -6.68
C ALA A 184 -17.44 13.86 -5.69
N ALA A 185 -18.28 14.78 -5.21
CA ALA A 185 -19.28 14.52 -4.18
C ALA A 185 -20.45 13.62 -4.60
N SER A 186 -20.71 13.50 -5.89
CA SER A 186 -21.84 12.73 -6.43
C SER A 186 -21.58 12.24 -7.86
N GLN A 187 -22.23 11.15 -8.25
CA GLN A 187 -22.29 10.68 -9.63
C GLN A 187 -22.95 11.74 -10.56
N PRO A 188 -22.70 11.71 -11.87
CA PRO A 188 -23.20 12.73 -12.81
C PRO A 188 -24.73 12.92 -12.82
N ASP A 189 -25.49 11.87 -12.47
CA ASP A 189 -26.95 11.83 -12.39
C ASP A 189 -27.51 12.05 -10.96
N GLN A 190 -26.64 12.20 -9.97
CA GLN A 190 -26.99 12.34 -8.55
C GLN A 190 -26.75 13.76 -8.04
N ARG A 191 -27.28 14.08 -6.86
CA ARG A 191 -27.12 15.38 -6.19
C ARG A 191 -26.16 15.26 -5.02
N SER A 192 -25.42 16.33 -4.74
CA SER A 192 -24.87 16.56 -3.40
C SER A 192 -25.95 17.20 -2.52
N PHE A 193 -25.97 16.85 -1.23
CA PHE A 193 -26.97 17.33 -0.26
C PHE A 193 -26.33 18.18 0.85
N GLU A 194 -27.08 19.16 1.35
CA GLU A 194 -26.73 20.02 2.50
C GLU A 194 -27.70 19.74 3.66
N ASP A 195 -27.21 19.59 4.90
CA ASP A 195 -28.10 19.37 6.05
C ASP A 195 -27.71 20.15 7.32
N SER A 196 -28.71 20.78 7.95
CA SER A 196 -28.51 21.67 9.11
C SER A 196 -28.24 20.96 10.44
N ARG A 197 -28.25 19.62 10.50
CA ARG A 197 -27.82 18.85 11.68
C ARG A 197 -26.30 18.65 11.72
N ILE A 198 -25.68 18.59 10.55
CA ILE A 198 -24.21 18.53 10.39
C ILE A 198 -23.60 19.92 10.14
N GLY A 199 -24.38 20.87 9.61
CA GLY A 199 -23.92 22.24 9.33
C GLY A 199 -23.05 22.37 8.08
N HIS A 200 -23.10 21.35 7.23
CA HIS A 200 -22.17 21.08 6.13
C HIS A 200 -22.90 20.46 4.93
N GLY A 201 -22.26 20.44 3.76
CA GLY A 201 -22.54 19.45 2.71
C GLY A 201 -22.23 18.03 3.21
N VAL A 202 -23.03 17.03 2.83
CA VAL A 202 -22.86 15.64 3.32
C VAL A 202 -21.49 15.09 2.95
N PHE A 203 -21.08 15.25 1.69
CA PHE A 203 -19.74 14.86 1.24
C PHE A 203 -18.63 15.58 2.02
N THR A 204 -18.80 16.87 2.27
CA THR A 204 -17.78 17.64 3.00
C THR A 204 -17.71 17.25 4.48
N TYR A 205 -18.84 16.96 5.12
CA TYR A 205 -18.86 16.41 6.48
C TYR A 205 -18.06 15.10 6.57
N ASP A 206 -18.33 14.14 5.68
CA ASP A 206 -17.59 12.88 5.65
C ASP A 206 -16.12 13.05 5.21
N LEU A 207 -15.79 14.07 4.40
CA LEU A 207 -14.41 14.42 4.03
C LEU A 207 -13.63 14.97 5.22
N LEU A 208 -14.24 15.86 6.01
CA LEU A 208 -13.65 16.39 7.25
C LEU A 208 -13.42 15.27 8.27
N GLU A 209 -14.39 14.36 8.40
CA GLU A 209 -14.32 13.20 9.30
C GLU A 209 -13.26 12.18 8.85
N ALA A 210 -13.18 11.89 7.54
CA ALA A 210 -12.13 11.07 6.93
C ALA A 210 -10.74 11.62 7.23
N LEU A 211 -10.49 12.88 6.85
CA LEU A 211 -9.20 13.56 6.99
C LEU A 211 -8.82 13.87 8.44
N SER A 212 -9.78 13.89 9.37
CA SER A 212 -9.50 13.94 10.81
C SER A 212 -8.96 12.60 11.38
N GLY A 213 -8.84 11.56 10.54
CA GLY A 213 -8.24 10.28 10.90
C GLY A 213 -9.25 9.16 11.19
N LYS A 214 -10.51 9.27 10.77
CA LYS A 214 -11.42 8.11 10.73
C LYS A 214 -11.18 7.20 9.51
N ALA A 215 -10.54 7.72 8.47
CA ALA A 215 -10.14 6.94 7.29
C ALA A 215 -8.88 6.07 7.53
N ASP A 216 -8.02 6.45 8.48
CA ASP A 216 -6.85 5.67 8.92
C ASP A 216 -7.31 4.34 9.55
N ARG A 217 -7.26 3.26 8.74
CA ARG A 217 -7.74 1.91 9.07
C ARG A 217 -6.63 0.93 9.44
N ASP A 218 -5.43 1.07 8.88
CA ASP A 218 -4.27 0.24 9.23
C ASP A 218 -3.56 0.74 10.51
N ASN A 219 -3.89 1.95 10.97
CA ASN A 219 -3.33 2.62 12.16
C ASN A 219 -1.84 2.98 11.99
N ASP A 220 -1.38 3.16 10.75
CA ASP A 220 -0.09 3.77 10.41
C ASP A 220 -0.01 5.21 10.94
N GLY A 221 -1.13 5.94 10.94
CA GLY A 221 -1.24 7.33 11.40
C GLY A 221 -1.27 8.38 10.29
N TYR A 222 -1.24 8.00 9.01
CA TYR A 222 -1.59 8.86 7.88
C TYR A 222 -3.04 8.63 7.42
N VAL A 223 -3.56 9.57 6.62
CA VAL A 223 -4.72 9.34 5.75
C VAL A 223 -4.29 9.65 4.34
N THR A 224 -4.39 8.68 3.44
CA THR A 224 -4.09 8.86 2.02
C THR A 224 -5.31 9.23 1.20
N VAL A 225 -5.13 9.50 -0.10
CA VAL A 225 -6.24 9.69 -1.04
C VAL A 225 -7.09 8.43 -1.12
N LEU A 226 -6.47 7.23 -1.16
CA LEU A 226 -7.22 5.97 -1.20
C LEU A 226 -8.01 5.73 0.09
N ASP A 227 -7.46 6.05 1.26
CA ASP A 227 -8.18 5.91 2.53
C ASP A 227 -9.34 6.90 2.67
N ALA A 228 -9.09 8.18 2.33
CA ALA A 228 -10.14 9.18 2.33
C ALA A 228 -11.27 8.80 1.38
N PHE A 229 -10.95 8.31 0.17
CA PHE A 229 -11.97 7.89 -0.79
C PHE A 229 -12.74 6.64 -0.34
N ARG A 230 -12.07 5.62 0.23
CA ARG A 230 -12.74 4.45 0.85
C ARG A 230 -13.76 4.87 1.91
N TYR A 231 -13.37 5.77 2.82
CA TYR A 231 -14.26 6.28 3.86
C TYR A 231 -15.47 7.01 3.26
N LEU A 232 -15.22 7.93 2.32
CA LEU A 232 -16.26 8.68 1.62
C LEU A 232 -17.27 7.77 0.90
N GLN A 233 -16.79 6.75 0.20
CA GLN A 233 -17.66 5.80 -0.51
C GLN A 233 -18.51 4.93 0.43
N GLU A 234 -18.05 4.69 1.66
CA GLU A 234 -18.81 3.95 2.66
C GLU A 234 -19.80 4.83 3.43
N GLU A 235 -19.44 6.06 3.84
CA GLU A 235 -20.30 6.88 4.70
C GLU A 235 -21.24 7.82 3.93
N VAL A 236 -20.79 8.48 2.85
CA VAL A 236 -21.64 9.46 2.12
C VAL A 236 -22.97 8.88 1.64
N PRO A 237 -23.05 7.63 1.11
CA PRO A 237 -24.34 7.03 0.76
C PRO A 237 -25.24 6.73 1.96
N LYS A 238 -24.65 6.37 3.12
CA LYS A 238 -25.38 6.14 4.37
C LYS A 238 -25.94 7.45 4.90
N ASP A 239 -25.12 8.50 4.92
CA ASP A 239 -25.47 9.79 5.51
C ASP A 239 -26.38 10.62 4.60
N ALA A 240 -26.24 10.56 3.28
CA ALA A 240 -27.21 11.17 2.36
C ALA A 240 -28.60 10.52 2.46
N MET A 241 -28.65 9.19 2.65
CA MET A 241 -29.91 8.49 2.92
C MET A 241 -30.48 8.82 4.32
N ARG A 242 -29.64 8.87 5.35
CA ARG A 242 -30.01 9.15 6.76
C ARG A 242 -30.44 10.60 6.99
N LEU A 243 -29.81 11.54 6.29
CA LEU A 243 -30.04 12.98 6.45
C LEU A 243 -31.08 13.47 5.44
N ALA A 244 -30.80 13.34 4.14
CA ALA A 244 -31.61 13.92 3.07
C ALA A 244 -32.66 12.95 2.47
N GLY A 245 -32.58 11.64 2.76
CA GLY A 245 -33.42 10.62 2.11
C GLY A 245 -33.11 10.44 0.61
N GLY A 246 -31.91 10.86 0.18
CA GLY A 246 -31.49 10.88 -1.22
C GLY A 246 -30.32 9.92 -1.50
N LYS A 247 -30.07 9.66 -2.79
CA LYS A 247 -28.90 8.91 -3.25
C LYS A 247 -27.77 9.87 -3.59
N GLN A 248 -26.62 9.69 -2.95
CA GLN A 248 -25.37 10.38 -3.22
C GLN A 248 -24.22 9.40 -3.05
N GLU A 249 -23.48 9.13 -4.12
CA GLU A 249 -22.29 8.27 -4.14
C GLU A 249 -21.11 9.07 -4.70
N PRO A 250 -20.01 9.23 -3.96
CA PRO A 250 -18.85 9.95 -4.45
C PRO A 250 -18.09 9.15 -5.51
N LEU A 251 -17.36 9.87 -6.36
CA LEU A 251 -16.69 9.34 -7.55
C LEU A 251 -15.22 9.75 -7.58
N MET A 252 -14.32 8.88 -8.02
CA MET A 252 -12.89 9.20 -8.22
C MET A 252 -12.43 8.95 -9.67
N ARG A 253 -11.53 9.81 -10.14
CA ARG A 253 -10.85 9.74 -11.45
C ARG A 253 -9.38 10.11 -11.33
N GLY A 254 -8.55 9.58 -12.22
CA GLY A 254 -7.14 9.95 -12.36
C GLY A 254 -6.14 8.89 -11.89
N ASP A 255 -4.91 9.33 -11.68
CA ASP A 255 -3.72 8.50 -11.46
C ASP A 255 -3.58 8.05 -9.99
N ILE A 256 -3.97 6.81 -9.73
CA ILE A 256 -3.82 6.14 -8.42
C ILE A 256 -2.50 5.37 -8.26
N THR A 257 -1.51 5.53 -9.15
CA THR A 257 -0.22 4.80 -9.05
C THR A 257 0.66 5.30 -7.91
N ARG A 258 0.37 6.49 -7.36
CA ARG A 258 1.03 7.09 -6.20
C ARG A 258 -0.04 7.42 -5.19
N ASP A 259 -0.01 6.78 -4.02
CA ASP A 259 -0.93 7.14 -2.96
C ASP A 259 -0.42 8.41 -2.24
N ILE A 260 -1.22 9.48 -2.28
CA ILE A 260 -0.83 10.80 -1.81
C ILE A 260 -1.35 10.98 -0.38
N VAL A 261 -0.47 11.35 0.55
CA VAL A 261 -0.86 11.63 1.94
C VAL A 261 -1.59 12.97 2.02
N LEU A 262 -2.81 12.96 2.58
CA LEU A 262 -3.69 14.13 2.72
C LEU A 262 -3.73 14.69 4.15
N SER A 263 -3.60 13.83 5.16
CA SER A 263 -3.38 14.24 6.56
C SER A 263 -2.52 13.23 7.32
N VAL A 264 -2.10 13.62 8.53
CA VAL A 264 -1.42 12.78 9.52
C VAL A 264 -2.11 12.95 10.87
N ASN A 265 -2.55 11.86 11.50
CA ASN A 265 -2.94 11.88 12.90
C ASN A 265 -1.68 11.75 13.76
N ARG A 266 -1.12 12.89 14.21
CA ARG A 266 0.18 12.90 14.91
C ARG A 266 0.21 12.07 16.18
N ASP A 267 -0.89 11.98 16.92
CA ASP A 267 -0.93 11.22 18.17
C ASP A 267 -0.95 9.71 17.92
N ARG A 268 -1.70 9.22 16.91
CA ARG A 268 -1.57 7.83 16.44
C ARG A 268 -0.14 7.57 15.95
N ARG A 269 0.44 8.47 15.15
CA ARG A 269 1.79 8.31 14.57
C ARG A 269 2.87 8.20 15.65
N LYS A 270 2.80 9.01 16.72
CA LYS A 270 3.66 8.87 17.92
C LYS A 270 3.60 7.45 18.50
N LEU A 271 2.39 6.90 18.67
CA LEU A 271 2.19 5.56 19.23
C LEU A 271 2.65 4.44 18.30
N THR A 272 2.48 4.60 16.99
CA THR A 272 2.93 3.61 15.99
C THR A 272 4.45 3.58 15.86
N ILE A 273 5.13 4.73 15.97
CA ILE A 273 6.61 4.78 16.07
C ILE A 273 7.09 4.11 17.37
N LEU A 274 6.46 4.40 18.51
CA LEU A 274 6.83 3.77 19.79
C LEU A 274 6.62 2.25 19.79
N LYS A 275 5.49 1.77 19.25
CA LYS A 275 5.25 0.34 19.03
C LYS A 275 6.36 -0.29 18.18
N LYS A 276 6.75 0.37 17.09
CA LYS A 276 7.81 -0.13 16.21
C LYS A 276 9.15 -0.24 16.96
N LEU A 277 9.57 0.80 17.68
CA LEU A 277 10.83 0.76 18.45
C LEU A 277 10.83 -0.38 19.50
N TYR A 278 9.68 -0.66 20.11
CA TYR A 278 9.50 -1.77 21.03
C TYR A 278 9.58 -3.14 20.32
N TYR A 279 8.85 -3.35 19.22
CA TYR A 279 8.88 -4.61 18.46
C TYR A 279 10.22 -4.85 17.72
N ASP A 280 10.92 -3.78 17.32
CA ASP A 280 12.29 -3.82 16.81
C ASP A 280 13.33 -4.19 17.91
N GLY A 281 12.92 -4.26 19.18
CA GLY A 281 13.80 -4.57 20.32
C GLY A 281 14.76 -3.43 20.70
N LYS A 282 14.42 -2.18 20.37
CA LYS A 282 15.27 -0.99 20.57
C LYS A 282 15.00 -0.24 21.88
N ILE A 283 13.83 -0.44 22.49
CA ILE A 283 13.46 0.13 23.80
C ILE A 283 12.85 -0.96 24.68
N SER A 284 13.10 -0.91 25.99
CA SER A 284 12.51 -1.84 26.96
C SER A 284 10.98 -1.69 27.02
N GLY A 285 10.28 -2.73 27.51
CA GLY A 285 8.82 -2.67 27.72
C GLY A 285 8.41 -1.60 28.73
N ILE A 286 9.25 -1.35 29.74
CA ILE A 286 9.05 -0.29 30.74
C ILE A 286 9.20 1.10 30.09
N MET A 287 10.21 1.29 29.25
CA MET A 287 10.41 2.52 28.50
C MET A 287 9.30 2.77 27.48
N TYR A 288 8.84 1.72 26.79
CA TYR A 288 7.68 1.81 25.89
C TYR A 288 6.43 2.28 26.64
N GLU A 289 6.04 1.69 27.78
CA GLU A 289 4.83 2.13 28.49
C GLU A 289 4.98 3.54 29.12
N ARG A 290 6.18 3.98 29.52
CA ARG A 290 6.44 5.37 29.93
C ARG A 290 6.24 6.34 28.77
N LEU A 291 6.94 6.13 27.66
CA LEU A 291 6.84 6.96 26.46
C LEU A 291 5.42 6.96 25.86
N ARG A 292 4.74 5.81 25.89
CA ARG A 292 3.33 5.65 25.49
C ARG A 292 2.41 6.44 26.42
N THR A 293 2.64 6.44 27.72
CA THR A 293 1.86 7.23 28.69
C THR A 293 2.02 8.72 28.42
N ILE A 294 3.25 9.20 28.25
CA ILE A 294 3.56 10.59 27.84
C ILE A 294 2.81 10.92 26.54
N ALA A 295 3.01 10.12 25.49
CA ALA A 295 2.43 10.33 24.17
C ALA A 295 0.89 10.31 24.13
N ARG A 296 0.22 9.58 25.02
CA ARG A 296 -1.26 9.52 25.09
C ARG A 296 -1.92 10.58 25.95
N THR A 297 -1.18 11.22 26.87
CA THR A 297 -1.80 12.00 27.95
C THR A 297 -1.23 13.40 28.14
N GLY A 298 0.03 13.66 27.73
CA GLY A 298 0.76 14.86 28.15
C GLY A 298 0.94 14.97 29.68
N GLN A 299 0.71 13.89 30.43
CA GLN A 299 0.81 13.88 31.88
C GLN A 299 2.16 13.32 32.32
N ILE A 300 3.08 14.24 32.56
CA ILE A 300 4.29 14.06 33.35
C ILE A 300 3.89 13.53 34.74
N GLN A 301 4.11 12.25 35.03
CA GLN A 301 3.78 11.66 36.33
C GLN A 301 4.89 11.85 37.37
N LYS A 302 6.14 12.04 36.92
CA LYS A 302 7.30 12.38 37.75
C LYS A 302 8.11 13.50 37.10
N GLU A 303 8.85 14.26 37.89
CA GLU A 303 9.70 15.34 37.37
C GLU A 303 10.77 14.85 36.37
N GLU A 304 11.28 13.62 36.54
CA GLU A 304 12.22 12.94 35.62
C GLU A 304 11.63 12.62 34.23
N ASP A 305 10.30 12.56 34.10
CA ASP A 305 9.65 12.28 32.81
C ASP A 305 9.58 13.54 31.91
N LYS A 306 9.94 14.74 32.41
CA LYS A 306 9.93 16.00 31.63
C LYS A 306 10.99 16.02 30.55
N ASP A 307 12.21 15.68 30.90
CA ASP A 307 13.32 15.64 29.94
C ASP A 307 13.16 14.45 28.97
N LEU A 308 12.54 13.35 29.42
CA LEU A 308 12.12 12.23 28.58
C LEU A 308 11.01 12.61 27.58
N GLU A 309 10.00 13.37 28.01
CA GLU A 309 8.98 13.94 27.11
C GLU A 309 9.61 14.88 26.07
N LYS A 310 10.53 15.74 26.51
CA LYS A 310 11.25 16.65 25.61
C LYS A 310 12.08 15.86 24.58
N LEU A 311 12.89 14.90 25.04
CA LEU A 311 13.71 14.02 24.19
C LEU A 311 12.85 13.29 23.14
N PHE A 312 11.69 12.77 23.53
CA PHE A 312 10.76 12.13 22.60
C PHE A 312 10.10 13.11 21.62
N ASN A 313 9.70 14.30 22.06
CA ASN A 313 9.14 15.31 21.16
C ASN A 313 10.19 15.89 20.20
N ASP A 314 11.45 16.03 20.61
CA ASP A 314 12.55 16.47 19.75
C ASP A 314 12.89 15.40 18.69
N PHE A 315 12.93 14.11 19.07
CA PHE A 315 13.01 13.00 18.12
C PHE A 315 11.83 12.97 17.15
N TYR A 316 10.60 13.03 17.66
CA TYR A 316 9.38 13.04 16.84
C TYR A 316 9.25 14.27 15.93
N SER A 317 9.89 15.38 16.29
CA SER A 317 9.98 16.59 15.45
C SER A 317 11.15 16.57 14.46
N GLY A 318 11.99 15.52 14.49
CA GLY A 318 13.14 15.36 13.59
C GLY A 318 14.39 16.16 13.99
N HIS A 319 14.44 16.73 15.20
CA HIS A 319 15.65 17.37 15.72
C HIS A 319 16.76 16.36 16.06
N PHE A 320 16.37 15.12 16.39
CA PHE A 320 17.29 14.00 16.65
C PHE A 320 17.09 12.86 15.64
N SER A 321 18.16 12.10 15.38
CA SER A 321 18.07 10.81 14.71
C SER A 321 17.48 9.75 15.66
N GLU A 322 17.10 8.59 15.12
CA GLU A 322 16.72 7.43 15.94
C GLU A 322 17.88 6.98 16.84
N GLU A 323 19.11 7.04 16.34
CA GLU A 323 20.34 6.74 17.09
C GLU A 323 20.51 7.69 18.30
N THR A 324 20.50 9.01 18.08
CA THR A 324 20.62 10.01 19.16
C THR A 324 19.44 9.97 20.15
N PHE A 325 18.24 9.59 19.68
CA PHE A 325 17.10 9.35 20.58
C PHE A 325 17.36 8.16 21.51
N LEU A 326 17.77 7.02 20.95
CA LEU A 326 18.07 5.80 21.72
C LEU A 326 19.29 6.00 22.64
N GLU A 327 20.32 6.72 22.21
CA GLU A 327 21.45 7.13 23.06
C GLU A 327 20.95 7.92 24.28
N GLY A 328 20.06 8.89 24.08
CA GLY A 328 19.48 9.70 25.15
C GLY A 328 18.55 8.94 26.10
N LEU A 329 17.96 7.80 25.68
CA LEU A 329 17.10 6.99 26.56
C LEU A 329 17.88 6.25 27.65
N ASN A 330 19.18 6.00 27.47
CA ASN A 330 20.01 5.28 28.45
C ASN A 330 20.06 5.98 29.82
N ASP A 331 19.97 7.32 29.85
CA ASP A 331 19.93 8.11 31.09
C ASP A 331 18.60 7.96 31.86
N TYR A 332 17.57 7.36 31.24
CA TYR A 332 16.22 7.21 31.80
C TYR A 332 15.75 5.75 31.91
N GLU A 333 16.46 4.77 31.34
CA GLU A 333 16.22 3.35 31.57
C GLU A 333 16.40 3.05 33.09
N PRO A 334 15.40 2.47 33.78
CA PRO A 334 15.58 2.07 35.17
C PRO A 334 16.55 0.89 35.28
N GLU A 335 17.26 0.76 36.40
CA GLU A 335 18.07 -0.44 36.67
C GLU A 335 17.21 -1.71 36.55
N GLU A 336 17.44 -2.51 35.50
CA GLU A 336 16.73 -3.77 35.26
C GLU A 336 16.84 -4.67 36.50
N LYS A 337 15.70 -5.05 37.08
CA LYS A 337 15.66 -6.07 38.14
C LYS A 337 15.70 -7.47 37.53
N ASN A 338 16.75 -7.71 36.76
CA ASN A 338 17.13 -8.99 36.20
C ASN A 338 17.22 -10.05 37.31
N HIS A 339 16.19 -10.89 37.40
CA HIS A 339 16.24 -12.08 38.23
C HIS A 339 17.06 -13.14 37.48
N SER A 340 18.38 -13.10 37.66
CA SER A 340 19.29 -14.08 37.08
C SER A 340 19.16 -15.44 37.78
N ILE A 341 18.73 -16.45 37.03
CA ILE A 341 18.71 -17.83 37.49
C ILE A 341 19.86 -18.57 36.81
N GLU A 342 20.85 -18.98 37.61
CA GLU A 342 21.92 -19.88 37.17
C GLU A 342 21.42 -21.34 37.26
N ILE A 343 21.13 -21.95 36.11
CA ILE A 343 20.71 -23.36 36.01
C ILE A 343 21.89 -24.22 35.57
N LYS A 344 22.19 -25.25 36.36
CA LYS A 344 23.29 -26.20 36.11
C LYS A 344 22.74 -27.57 35.77
N GLY A 345 23.08 -28.08 34.59
CA GLY A 345 22.60 -29.37 34.11
C GLY A 345 23.48 -29.93 32.99
N LYS A 346 23.18 -31.18 32.62
CA LYS A 346 23.79 -31.83 31.44
C LYS A 346 22.80 -31.77 30.29
N ILE A 347 23.22 -31.16 29.19
CA ILE A 347 22.41 -31.05 27.98
C ILE A 347 22.74 -32.24 27.08
N PHE A 348 21.71 -32.95 26.64
CA PHE A 348 21.81 -34.03 25.65
C PHE A 348 21.46 -33.47 24.26
N ILE A 349 22.36 -33.61 23.29
CA ILE A 349 22.11 -33.16 21.92
C ILE A 349 21.34 -34.26 21.19
N GLN A 350 20.21 -33.91 20.56
CA GLN A 350 19.43 -34.88 19.78
C GLN A 350 20.30 -35.51 18.67
N ASN A 351 20.21 -36.84 18.53
CA ASN A 351 21.05 -37.69 17.67
C ASN A 351 22.53 -37.89 18.08
N THR A 352 22.94 -37.54 19.31
CA THR A 352 24.20 -38.05 19.89
C THR A 352 24.06 -38.42 21.36
N ASP A 353 24.40 -39.67 21.74
CA ASP A 353 24.51 -40.14 23.14
C ASP A 353 25.69 -39.52 23.92
N THR A 354 26.27 -38.42 23.42
CA THR A 354 27.38 -37.71 24.04
C THR A 354 26.83 -36.48 24.76
N PRO A 355 26.79 -36.47 26.11
CA PRO A 355 26.33 -35.30 26.84
C PRO A 355 27.34 -34.15 26.69
N LEU A 356 26.85 -32.91 26.61
CA LEU A 356 27.69 -31.76 26.91
C LEU A 356 27.93 -31.74 28.42
N ASP A 357 29.12 -32.15 28.84
CA ASP A 357 29.55 -32.02 30.23
C ASP A 357 29.49 -30.54 30.65
N ASP A 358 28.73 -30.31 31.71
CA ASP A 358 28.48 -29.07 32.44
C ASP A 358 28.38 -27.80 31.57
N VAL A 359 27.14 -27.44 31.23
CA VAL A 359 26.76 -26.14 30.66
C VAL A 359 26.01 -25.37 31.74
N ASN A 360 26.47 -24.15 32.05
CA ASN A 360 25.68 -23.21 32.83
C ASN A 360 24.74 -22.47 31.87
N ILE A 361 23.43 -22.60 32.08
CA ILE A 361 22.44 -21.73 31.44
C ILE A 361 22.11 -20.63 32.43
N ILE A 362 22.41 -19.38 32.09
CA ILE A 362 21.99 -18.21 32.86
C ILE A 362 20.76 -17.64 32.16
N LEU A 363 19.61 -17.70 32.83
CA LEU A 363 18.39 -17.07 32.36
C LEU A 363 18.27 -15.69 32.98
N LYS A 364 18.07 -14.66 32.15
CA LYS A 364 17.72 -13.30 32.57
C LYS A 364 16.26 -13.05 32.22
N ILE A 365 15.46 -12.83 33.27
CA ILE A 365 14.02 -12.64 33.16
C ILE A 365 13.67 -11.36 33.92
N ASP A 366 13.10 -10.38 33.20
CA ASP A 366 12.70 -9.07 33.73
C ASP A 366 11.32 -9.13 34.45
N THR A 367 11.06 -10.21 35.18
CA THR A 367 9.79 -10.44 35.90
C THR A 367 10.00 -11.24 37.19
N ASP A 368 9.10 -11.07 38.17
CA ASP A 368 9.10 -11.87 39.41
C ASP A 368 8.66 -13.33 39.14
N ILE A 369 9.55 -14.30 39.38
CA ILE A 369 9.31 -15.73 39.15
C ILE A 369 8.79 -16.42 40.42
N LYS A 370 7.69 -17.17 40.30
CA LYS A 370 7.03 -17.80 41.46
C LYS A 370 7.51 -19.22 41.76
N THR A 371 7.94 -19.99 40.76
CA THR A 371 8.43 -21.37 40.94
C THR A 371 9.20 -21.85 39.71
N ILE A 372 10.13 -22.79 39.91
CA ILE A 372 10.91 -23.48 38.87
C ILE A 372 10.73 -24.99 39.05
N VAL A 373 10.54 -25.74 37.96
CA VAL A 373 10.53 -27.23 37.97
C VAL A 373 11.38 -27.76 36.82
N SER A 374 12.17 -28.80 37.07
CA SER A 374 12.93 -29.55 36.06
C SER A 374 12.33 -30.94 35.88
N ASP A 375 12.25 -31.43 34.64
CA ASP A 375 12.00 -32.85 34.39
C ASP A 375 13.31 -33.68 34.44
N LYS A 376 13.24 -34.95 34.03
CA LYS A 376 14.38 -35.89 33.99
C LYS A 376 15.11 -35.93 32.64
N ASN A 377 14.63 -35.18 31.65
CA ASN A 377 15.12 -35.15 30.28
C ASN A 377 15.91 -33.86 29.96
N GLY A 378 15.82 -32.85 30.83
CA GLY A 378 16.47 -31.54 30.68
C GLY A 378 15.51 -30.39 30.34
N SER A 379 14.19 -30.62 30.42
CA SER A 379 13.17 -29.59 30.24
C SER A 379 12.98 -28.77 31.52
N PHE A 380 12.88 -27.44 31.39
CA PHE A 380 12.69 -26.52 32.50
C PHE A 380 11.37 -25.74 32.36
N PHE A 381 10.62 -25.65 33.45
CA PHE A 381 9.30 -25.02 33.49
C PHE A 381 9.27 -23.87 34.50
N PHE A 382 8.64 -22.76 34.11
CA PHE A 382 8.63 -21.49 34.84
C PHE A 382 7.20 -20.97 34.98
N ASN A 383 6.84 -20.49 36.18
CA ASN A 383 5.49 -19.99 36.43
C ASN A 383 5.49 -18.47 36.68
N VAL A 384 4.93 -17.74 35.71
CA VAL A 384 4.94 -16.27 35.61
C VAL A 384 3.55 -15.69 35.93
N SER A 385 3.45 -14.37 36.17
CA SER A 385 2.16 -13.71 36.39
C SER A 385 1.50 -13.32 35.07
N SER A 386 0.17 -13.50 34.94
CA SER A 386 -0.57 -13.30 33.68
C SER A 386 -0.60 -11.86 33.14
N GLN A 387 -0.10 -10.89 33.92
CA GLN A 387 0.07 -9.48 33.51
C GLN A 387 1.41 -9.20 32.80
N TYR A 388 2.28 -10.21 32.66
CA TYR A 388 3.61 -10.12 32.04
C TYR A 388 3.80 -11.18 30.92
N MET A 389 2.71 -11.70 30.33
CA MET A 389 2.76 -12.82 29.37
C MET A 389 3.55 -12.50 28.08
N ASP A 390 3.62 -11.21 27.71
CA ASP A 390 4.23 -10.74 26.46
C ASP A 390 5.70 -10.25 26.63
N HIS A 391 6.38 -10.64 27.72
CA HIS A 391 7.75 -10.18 28.01
C HIS A 391 8.82 -11.08 27.36
N PHE A 392 9.88 -10.46 26.84
CA PHE A 392 11.05 -11.16 26.32
C PHE A 392 11.85 -11.83 27.46
N ILE A 393 12.53 -12.93 27.14
CA ILE A 393 13.47 -13.62 28.04
C ILE A 393 14.80 -13.75 27.32
N GLU A 394 15.88 -13.23 27.92
CA GLU A 394 17.24 -13.48 27.44
C GLU A 394 17.81 -14.74 28.11
N TYR A 395 18.53 -15.56 27.34
CA TYR A 395 19.30 -16.67 27.88
C TYR A 395 20.73 -16.67 27.37
N GLU A 396 21.66 -16.96 28.28
CA GLU A 396 23.09 -17.06 28.02
C GLU A 396 23.54 -18.51 28.33
N MET A 397 24.26 -19.13 27.41
CA MET A 397 24.85 -20.46 27.61
C MET A 397 26.36 -20.32 27.74
N VAL A 398 26.86 -20.45 28.97
CA VAL A 398 28.28 -20.22 29.26
C VAL A 398 29.07 -21.51 29.04
N LYS A 399 29.74 -21.59 27.89
CA LYS A 399 30.86 -22.50 27.61
C LYS A 399 31.86 -21.78 26.71
N GLU A 400 33.16 -21.95 26.94
CA GLU A 400 34.18 -21.17 26.23
C GLU A 400 34.10 -21.36 24.70
N GLY A 401 33.77 -20.28 23.97
CA GLY A 401 33.85 -20.24 22.50
C GLY A 401 32.53 -20.20 21.73
N TYR A 402 31.39 -19.91 22.36
CA TYR A 402 30.08 -19.79 21.69
C TYR A 402 29.60 -18.32 21.63
N GLU A 403 28.73 -18.01 20.66
CA GLU A 403 28.12 -16.67 20.49
C GLU A 403 26.75 -16.56 21.18
N THR A 404 26.44 -15.37 21.70
CA THR A 404 25.12 -15.00 22.21
C THR A 404 24.09 -14.89 21.09
N ARG A 405 22.85 -15.34 21.32
CA ARG A 405 21.71 -15.08 20.42
C ARG A 405 20.44 -14.74 21.21
N ARG A 406 19.65 -13.81 20.67
CA ARG A 406 18.28 -13.52 21.09
C ARG A 406 17.28 -14.40 20.32
N GLY A 407 16.11 -14.67 20.89
CA GLY A 407 15.05 -15.43 20.25
C GLY A 407 13.74 -15.35 21.02
N ASN A 408 12.62 -15.57 20.32
CA ASN A 408 11.27 -15.48 20.89
C ASN A 408 10.76 -16.88 21.29
N LEU A 409 9.96 -16.94 22.35
CA LEU A 409 9.33 -18.17 22.82
C LEU A 409 7.88 -18.26 22.29
N LYS A 410 7.45 -19.45 21.85
CA LYS A 410 6.05 -19.73 21.49
C LYS A 410 5.47 -20.68 22.54
N ILE A 411 4.30 -20.34 23.11
CA ILE A 411 3.63 -21.16 24.14
C ILE A 411 3.07 -22.43 23.50
N LEU A 412 3.19 -23.57 24.19
CA LEU A 412 2.59 -24.84 23.79
C LEU A 412 1.43 -25.23 24.73
N ASP A 413 0.23 -25.25 24.16
CA ASP A 413 -0.98 -25.92 24.67
C ASP A 413 -1.35 -25.70 26.15
N GLY A 414 -1.76 -24.47 26.48
CA GLY A 414 -2.62 -24.18 27.64
C GLY A 414 -2.03 -24.40 29.04
N LYS A 415 -0.73 -24.67 29.15
CA LYS A 415 0.02 -24.81 30.41
C LYS A 415 1.18 -23.82 30.46
N ASN A 416 1.60 -23.49 31.67
CA ASN A 416 2.72 -22.58 31.93
C ASN A 416 4.06 -23.32 31.76
N GLU A 417 4.31 -23.80 30.53
CA GLU A 417 5.44 -24.66 30.16
C GLU A 417 6.10 -24.13 28.88
N VAL A 418 7.43 -24.21 28.79
CA VAL A 418 8.26 -23.50 27.80
C VAL A 418 9.34 -24.44 27.27
N LEU A 419 9.65 -24.38 25.97
CA LEU A 419 10.66 -25.20 25.31
C LEU A 419 11.73 -24.33 24.63
N ILE A 420 12.99 -24.76 24.69
CA ILE A 420 14.14 -24.10 24.06
C ILE A 420 14.88 -25.12 23.16
N GLU A 421 15.15 -24.77 21.91
CA GLU A 421 15.89 -25.60 20.94
C GLU A 421 17.13 -24.85 20.41
N ILE A 422 18.25 -25.55 20.22
CA ILE A 422 19.58 -24.94 19.99
C ILE A 422 20.22 -25.48 18.71
N LYS A 423 20.82 -24.59 17.88
CA LYS A 423 21.59 -24.93 16.66
C LYS A 423 22.92 -24.15 16.63
N HIS A 424 23.94 -24.68 15.95
CA HIS A 424 25.37 -24.55 16.32
C HIS A 424 26.24 -23.95 15.20
N ILE A 425 27.18 -23.05 15.55
CA ILE A 425 28.34 -22.60 14.73
C ILE A 425 29.60 -22.53 15.65
N LEU A 426 30.82 -22.42 15.10
CA LEU A 426 32.11 -22.31 15.81
C LEU A 426 32.92 -21.06 15.37
N PRO A 427 33.87 -20.54 16.20
CA PRO A 427 34.47 -19.21 16.03
C PRO A 427 35.91 -19.19 15.48
N ASP A 428 36.41 -17.99 15.18
CA ASP A 428 37.84 -17.67 15.02
C ASP A 428 38.21 -16.37 15.79
N LYS A 429 39.48 -16.19 16.21
CA LYS A 429 39.88 -15.11 17.18
C LYS A 429 41.25 -14.47 16.91
N LYS A 430 41.38 -13.14 17.10
CA LYS A 430 42.56 -12.43 17.73
C LYS A 430 42.35 -10.92 17.99
N VAL A 431 43.23 -10.31 18.79
CA VAL A 431 42.97 -9.07 19.59
C VAL A 431 44.23 -8.17 19.80
N SER A 432 44.08 -6.84 19.61
CA SER A 432 44.82 -5.62 20.10
C SER A 432 46.39 -5.57 20.12
N TYR A 433 47.14 -4.46 20.28
CA TYR A 433 47.08 -3.26 21.18
C TYR A 433 47.75 -1.97 20.57
N SER A 434 47.85 -0.86 21.36
CA SER A 434 48.36 0.49 20.96
C SER A 434 49.29 1.13 22.04
N ILE A 435 49.85 2.35 21.81
CA ILE A 435 50.08 3.49 22.78
C ILE A 435 51.04 4.62 22.26
N SER A 436 50.81 5.86 22.75
CA SER A 436 51.51 7.19 22.67
C SER A 436 53.05 7.31 22.43
N SER A 437 53.70 8.41 21.98
CA SER A 437 53.24 9.72 21.41
C SER A 437 54.34 10.63 20.76
N ILE A 438 54.92 11.63 21.47
CA ILE A 438 55.15 13.05 21.02
C ILE A 438 56.32 13.75 21.80
N PRO A 439 57.03 14.85 21.37
CA PRO A 439 57.26 15.52 20.05
C PRO A 439 58.74 15.94 19.74
N VAL A 440 58.99 16.64 18.61
CA VAL A 440 60.12 17.62 18.43
C VAL A 440 59.67 18.83 17.57
N TYR A 441 59.68 20.06 18.11
CA TYR A 441 59.36 21.30 17.37
C TYR A 441 60.56 22.26 17.24
N GLY A 442 60.59 23.07 16.17
CA GLY A 442 61.57 24.15 16.00
C GLY A 442 61.95 24.42 14.55
N LYS A 443 62.51 23.43 13.83
CA LYS A 443 62.89 23.58 12.40
C LYS A 443 61.84 23.04 11.42
N ILE A 444 61.02 22.09 11.86
CA ILE A 444 59.96 21.49 11.06
C ILE A 444 58.91 22.53 10.65
N ALA A 445 58.56 23.47 11.53
CA ALA A 445 57.48 24.44 11.31
C ALA A 445 57.65 25.32 10.05
N LEU A 446 58.88 25.72 9.68
CA LEU A 446 59.10 26.55 8.49
C LEU A 446 59.02 25.75 7.19
N ILE A 447 59.47 24.49 7.21
CA ILE A 447 59.33 23.56 6.08
C ILE A 447 57.87 23.13 5.94
N ILE A 448 57.18 22.85 7.06
CA ILE A 448 55.74 22.64 7.09
C ILE A 448 55.00 23.87 6.61
N LEU A 449 55.39 25.11 6.89
CA LEU A 449 54.68 26.28 6.36
C LEU A 449 54.79 26.38 4.83
N ILE A 450 55.97 26.12 4.26
CA ILE A 450 56.18 26.14 2.80
C ILE A 450 55.46 24.95 2.13
N LEU A 451 55.57 23.75 2.72
CA LEU A 451 54.80 22.59 2.27
C LEU A 451 53.30 22.77 2.47
N MET A 452 52.85 23.48 3.51
CA MET A 452 51.44 23.83 3.74
C MET A 452 50.96 24.82 2.69
N VAL A 453 51.74 25.81 2.26
CA VAL A 453 51.31 26.71 1.18
C VAL A 453 51.21 25.96 -0.14
N ILE A 454 52.16 25.09 -0.46
CA ILE A 454 52.12 24.23 -1.66
C ILE A 454 50.96 23.23 -1.57
N TYR A 455 50.74 22.63 -0.40
CA TYR A 455 49.63 21.70 -0.12
C TYR A 455 48.29 22.43 -0.18
N ILE A 456 48.13 23.60 0.44
CA ILE A 456 46.92 24.44 0.36
C ILE A 456 46.61 24.78 -1.10
N ILE A 457 47.61 25.15 -1.91
CA ILE A 457 47.41 25.38 -3.35
C ILE A 457 46.99 24.09 -4.09
N TYR A 458 47.45 22.91 -3.64
CA TYR A 458 47.10 21.61 -4.19
C TYR A 458 45.68 21.13 -3.79
N ILE A 459 45.28 21.25 -2.51
CA ILE A 459 43.89 21.00 -2.06
C ILE A 459 42.91 22.15 -2.40
N MET A 460 43.39 23.28 -2.93
CA MET A 460 42.55 24.27 -3.62
C MET A 460 42.32 23.94 -5.11
N ILE A 461 42.90 22.86 -5.64
CA ILE A 461 42.36 22.20 -6.84
C ILE A 461 41.21 21.32 -6.34
N PRO A 462 39.94 21.66 -6.61
CA PRO A 462 38.84 20.88 -6.09
C PRO A 462 38.78 19.55 -6.86
N THR A 463 38.82 18.44 -6.14
CA THR A 463 38.73 17.10 -6.73
C THR A 463 37.28 16.70 -6.94
N SER A 464 36.99 16.03 -8.06
CA SER A 464 35.75 15.28 -8.28
C SER A 464 35.80 13.96 -7.52
N GLU A 465 34.68 13.48 -6.99
CA GLU A 465 34.57 12.18 -6.31
C GLU A 465 33.30 11.47 -6.78
N LEU A 466 33.43 10.21 -7.22
CA LEU A 466 32.32 9.42 -7.74
C LEU A 466 31.56 8.74 -6.61
N SER A 467 30.25 8.97 -6.54
CA SER A 467 29.32 8.19 -5.72
C SER A 467 28.15 7.69 -6.59
N VAL A 468 27.56 6.56 -6.21
CA VAL A 468 26.43 5.92 -6.90
C VAL A 468 25.29 5.64 -5.92
N SER A 469 24.05 5.62 -6.40
CA SER A 469 22.88 5.25 -5.60
C SER A 469 21.91 4.40 -6.43
N PRO A 470 21.55 3.17 -6.00
CA PRO A 470 21.94 2.52 -4.74
C PRO A 470 23.41 2.10 -4.68
N GLU A 471 23.90 1.90 -3.45
CA GLU A 471 25.20 1.31 -3.13
C GLU A 471 24.97 0.11 -2.16
N PRO A 472 25.50 -1.09 -2.45
CA PRO A 472 26.16 -1.49 -3.69
C PRO A 472 25.19 -1.41 -4.87
N LEU A 473 25.74 -1.25 -6.09
CA LEU A 473 24.96 -1.09 -7.31
C LEU A 473 24.43 -2.45 -7.83
N GLU A 474 23.66 -3.17 -7.00
CA GLU A 474 23.10 -4.47 -7.35
C GLU A 474 21.61 -4.39 -7.71
N PHE A 475 21.26 -4.98 -8.86
CA PHE A 475 19.89 -5.11 -9.33
C PHE A 475 19.56 -6.58 -9.59
N ASN A 476 18.67 -7.16 -8.81
CA ASN A 476 18.13 -8.49 -9.07
C ASN A 476 16.68 -8.36 -9.56
N ILE A 477 16.35 -9.03 -10.67
CA ILE A 477 15.02 -9.01 -11.29
C ILE A 477 14.64 -10.44 -11.65
N SER A 478 13.85 -11.05 -10.78
CA SER A 478 13.20 -12.32 -11.09
C SER A 478 12.07 -12.12 -12.11
N ASP A 479 11.51 -13.22 -12.57
CA ASP A 479 10.17 -13.29 -13.14
C ASP A 479 9.92 -12.52 -14.46
N LEU A 480 10.96 -12.25 -15.25
CA LEU A 480 10.78 -11.64 -16.58
C LEU A 480 10.22 -12.63 -17.58
N ALA A 481 9.23 -12.20 -18.36
CA ALA A 481 8.71 -12.97 -19.49
C ALA A 481 9.69 -12.93 -20.69
N MET A 482 9.57 -13.90 -21.60
CA MET A 482 10.29 -13.86 -22.87
C MET A 482 9.87 -12.66 -23.71
N ASP A 483 10.85 -12.02 -24.36
CA ASP A 483 10.71 -10.80 -25.17
C ASP A 483 10.14 -9.57 -24.43
N GLU A 484 10.04 -9.61 -23.10
CA GLU A 484 9.70 -8.46 -22.25
C GLU A 484 10.81 -7.39 -22.23
N GLN A 485 10.39 -6.12 -22.10
CA GLN A 485 11.27 -4.99 -21.85
C GLN A 485 11.04 -4.47 -20.43
N ALA A 486 12.10 -4.49 -19.61
CA ALA A 486 12.09 -3.92 -18.27
C ALA A 486 13.08 -2.75 -18.19
N SER A 487 12.92 -1.87 -17.20
CA SER A 487 13.97 -0.91 -16.86
C SER A 487 14.19 -0.77 -15.35
N ARG A 488 15.38 -0.28 -15.01
CA ARG A 488 15.82 0.15 -13.67
C ARG A 488 16.55 1.48 -13.82
N SER A 489 16.90 2.13 -12.72
CA SER A 489 17.72 3.33 -12.77
C SER A 489 18.60 3.47 -11.54
N PHE A 490 19.76 4.08 -11.71
CA PHE A 490 20.62 4.53 -10.62
C PHE A 490 21.01 6.00 -10.84
N SER A 491 21.42 6.65 -9.77
CA SER A 491 22.00 8.00 -9.82
C SER A 491 23.51 7.92 -9.68
N ILE A 492 24.21 8.73 -10.46
CA ILE A 492 25.58 9.16 -10.19
C ILE A 492 25.51 10.52 -9.47
N SER A 493 26.32 10.69 -8.44
CA SER A 493 26.54 11.95 -7.74
C SER A 493 28.01 12.29 -7.65
N ASN A 494 28.30 13.60 -7.61
CA ASN A 494 29.62 14.14 -7.31
C ASN A 494 29.64 14.63 -5.85
N SER A 495 30.35 13.93 -4.97
CA SER A 495 30.59 14.38 -3.58
C SER A 495 31.81 15.29 -3.45
N GLY A 496 32.63 15.35 -4.51
CA GLY A 496 33.78 16.23 -4.62
C GLY A 496 33.41 17.65 -5.07
N GLY A 497 34.30 18.61 -4.84
CA GLY A 497 34.09 20.01 -5.21
C GLY A 497 34.41 20.35 -6.68
N GLY A 498 35.02 19.43 -7.43
CA GLY A 498 35.45 19.66 -8.81
C GLY A 498 34.61 18.87 -9.81
N THR A 499 34.44 19.38 -11.03
CA THR A 499 33.56 18.78 -12.05
C THR A 499 33.88 17.32 -12.33
N LEU A 500 32.88 16.45 -12.14
CA LEU A 500 32.96 15.03 -12.47
C LEU A 500 32.65 14.83 -13.95
N GLU A 501 33.50 14.13 -14.71
CA GLU A 501 33.18 13.63 -16.06
C GLU A 501 33.10 12.10 -16.00
N TRP A 502 32.01 11.51 -16.45
CA TRP A 502 31.77 10.06 -16.33
C TRP A 502 31.22 9.39 -17.59
N LYS A 503 31.46 8.09 -17.70
CA LYS A 503 30.96 7.19 -18.74
C LYS A 503 30.48 5.89 -18.10
N ALA A 504 29.35 5.38 -18.56
CA ALA A 504 28.74 4.14 -18.10
C ALA A 504 28.50 3.20 -19.27
N TYR A 505 28.91 1.93 -19.13
CA TYR A 505 28.73 0.89 -20.16
C TYR A 505 28.44 -0.47 -19.52
N ALA A 506 27.66 -1.31 -20.21
CA ALA A 506 27.38 -2.67 -19.77
C ALA A 506 28.20 -3.69 -20.58
N ASP A 507 28.49 -4.85 -19.99
CA ASP A 507 29.22 -5.93 -20.67
C ASP A 507 28.34 -6.87 -21.52
N LYS A 508 27.00 -6.79 -21.38
CA LYS A 508 26.02 -7.57 -22.17
C LYS A 508 25.21 -6.66 -23.09
N SER A 509 24.91 -7.14 -24.30
CA SER A 509 24.08 -6.43 -25.29
C SER A 509 22.58 -6.35 -24.93
N TRP A 510 22.10 -7.15 -23.98
CA TRP A 510 20.73 -7.04 -23.45
C TRP A 510 20.58 -5.92 -22.41
N LEU A 511 21.67 -5.21 -22.08
CA LEU A 511 21.68 -4.04 -21.20
C LEU A 511 22.02 -2.78 -22.00
N VAL A 512 21.13 -1.79 -21.98
CA VAL A 512 21.32 -0.50 -22.65
C VAL A 512 21.23 0.61 -21.62
N LEU A 513 22.30 1.40 -21.49
CA LEU A 513 22.39 2.50 -20.52
C LEU A 513 22.12 3.84 -21.20
N ASN A 514 21.26 4.67 -20.62
CA ASN A 514 20.94 6.00 -21.14
C ASN A 514 20.77 7.04 -20.02
N PRO A 515 21.53 8.15 -20.03
CA PRO A 515 22.65 8.45 -20.91
C PRO A 515 23.90 7.62 -20.57
N ALA A 516 24.69 7.25 -21.58
CA ALA A 516 25.92 6.46 -21.39
C ALA A 516 27.15 7.32 -20.96
N SER A 517 26.98 8.64 -20.82
CA SER A 517 28.00 9.57 -20.33
C SER A 517 27.38 10.88 -19.89
N GLY A 518 28.03 11.58 -18.95
CA GLY A 518 27.56 12.87 -18.44
C GLY A 518 28.60 13.61 -17.61
N THR A 519 28.16 14.72 -17.04
CA THR A 519 28.95 15.63 -16.20
C THR A 519 28.23 15.90 -14.89
N ASP A 520 28.97 15.93 -13.78
CA ASP A 520 28.46 16.03 -12.41
C ASP A 520 27.35 15.00 -12.13
N SER A 521 26.33 15.34 -11.34
CA SER A 521 25.29 14.40 -10.95
C SER A 521 24.31 14.11 -12.10
N GLY A 522 23.88 12.86 -12.24
CA GLY A 522 22.92 12.47 -13.28
C GLY A 522 22.27 11.10 -13.04
N LYS A 523 21.02 10.94 -13.49
CA LYS A 523 20.28 9.68 -13.41
C LYS A 523 20.45 8.89 -14.71
N ILE A 524 20.82 7.61 -14.59
CA ILE A 524 20.99 6.67 -15.70
C ILE A 524 19.85 5.66 -15.66
N GLU A 525 19.14 5.53 -16.78
CA GLU A 525 18.20 4.43 -17.02
C GLU A 525 18.98 3.21 -17.57
N ILE A 526 18.70 2.05 -16.99
CA ILE A 526 19.12 0.72 -17.46
C ILE A 526 17.91 0.12 -18.16
N LYS A 527 17.93 0.02 -19.49
CA LYS A 527 16.94 -0.74 -20.26
C LYS A 527 17.42 -2.17 -20.46
N ILE A 528 16.50 -3.11 -20.24
CA ILE A 528 16.74 -4.54 -20.25
C ILE A 528 15.91 -5.10 -21.40
N ASN A 529 16.59 -5.56 -22.44
CA ASN A 529 15.96 -6.11 -23.62
C ASN A 529 16.14 -7.64 -23.65
N THR A 530 15.10 -8.38 -23.28
CA THR A 530 15.15 -9.84 -23.26
C THR A 530 14.95 -10.48 -24.65
N THR A 531 14.73 -9.68 -25.70
CA THR A 531 14.33 -10.18 -27.03
C THR A 531 15.29 -11.26 -27.56
N GLY A 532 14.76 -12.47 -27.79
CA GLY A 532 15.52 -13.62 -28.28
C GLY A 532 16.45 -14.30 -27.26
N LEU A 533 16.50 -13.85 -26.01
CA LEU A 533 17.09 -14.64 -24.92
C LEU A 533 16.24 -15.88 -24.65
N GLN A 534 16.84 -16.91 -24.06
CA GLN A 534 16.17 -18.16 -23.71
C GLN A 534 15.82 -18.15 -22.21
N PRO A 535 14.93 -19.03 -21.74
CA PRO A 535 14.68 -19.18 -20.31
C PRO A 535 15.94 -19.54 -19.50
N GLY A 536 16.07 -18.96 -18.31
CA GLY A 536 17.17 -19.20 -17.37
C GLY A 536 17.73 -17.93 -16.74
N ASP A 537 18.76 -18.10 -15.92
CA ASP A 537 19.46 -17.00 -15.23
C ASP A 537 20.53 -16.34 -16.11
N TYR A 538 20.52 -15.02 -16.12
CA TYR A 538 21.53 -14.18 -16.77
C TYR A 538 22.13 -13.21 -15.75
N SER A 539 23.42 -12.88 -15.92
CA SER A 539 24.02 -11.77 -15.20
C SER A 539 24.93 -10.95 -16.10
N GLY A 540 24.96 -9.65 -15.85
CA GLY A 540 25.80 -8.66 -16.50
C GLY A 540 26.38 -7.67 -15.50
N ILE A 541 27.36 -6.90 -15.96
CA ILE A 541 28.08 -5.91 -15.16
C ILE A 541 27.94 -4.54 -15.82
N ILE A 542 27.41 -3.58 -15.07
CA ILE A 542 27.41 -2.16 -15.38
C ILE A 542 28.72 -1.58 -14.85
N ASN A 543 29.52 -0.98 -15.71
CA ASN A 543 30.81 -0.40 -15.39
C ASN A 543 30.68 1.12 -15.50
N ILE A 544 31.17 1.84 -14.50
CA ILE A 544 31.18 3.30 -14.45
C ILE A 544 32.62 3.76 -14.30
N GLN A 545 33.09 4.64 -15.19
CA GLN A 545 34.42 5.23 -15.12
C GLN A 545 34.33 6.75 -15.20
N SER A 546 34.99 7.44 -14.27
CA SER A 546 35.07 8.90 -14.24
C SER A 546 36.49 9.39 -13.97
N ASN A 547 36.65 10.72 -13.93
CA ASN A 547 37.83 11.38 -13.37
C ASN A 547 37.88 11.35 -11.83
N GLY A 548 36.76 11.10 -11.16
CA GLY A 548 36.62 11.04 -9.70
C GLY A 548 36.53 9.64 -9.09
N GLY A 549 36.64 8.58 -9.89
CA GLY A 549 36.56 7.20 -9.41
C GLY A 549 36.19 6.18 -10.49
N LYS A 550 35.94 4.94 -10.05
CA LYS A 550 35.35 3.88 -10.87
C LYS A 550 34.42 3.06 -9.99
N GLU A 551 33.25 2.73 -10.53
CA GLU A 551 32.29 1.86 -9.86
C GLU A 551 31.84 0.72 -10.77
N SER A 552 31.29 -0.34 -10.17
CA SER A 552 30.79 -1.49 -10.91
C SER A 552 29.61 -2.16 -10.21
N GLY A 553 28.49 -2.25 -10.92
CA GLY A 553 27.24 -2.84 -10.45
C GLY A 553 26.93 -4.16 -11.12
N LYS A 554 26.42 -5.12 -10.35
CA LYS A 554 25.94 -6.40 -10.87
C LYS A 554 24.45 -6.30 -11.16
N ILE A 555 24.04 -6.76 -12.33
CA ILE A 555 22.62 -7.01 -12.62
C ILE A 555 22.41 -8.50 -12.88
N SER A 556 21.40 -9.08 -12.22
CA SER A 556 20.97 -10.46 -12.38
C SER A 556 19.51 -10.46 -12.83
N ILE A 557 19.19 -11.19 -13.90
CA ILE A 557 17.82 -11.39 -14.34
C ILE A 557 17.51 -12.88 -14.46
N ASN A 558 16.30 -13.29 -14.08
CA ASN A 558 15.76 -14.61 -14.41
C ASN A 558 14.70 -14.44 -15.50
N ILE A 559 14.85 -15.17 -16.60
CA ILE A 559 13.84 -15.24 -17.66
C ILE A 559 13.07 -16.54 -17.47
N LEU A 560 11.76 -16.41 -17.21
CA LEU A 560 10.90 -17.55 -16.94
C LEU A 560 10.78 -18.45 -18.16
N LYS A 561 10.70 -19.75 -17.89
CA LYS A 561 10.35 -20.73 -18.91
C LYS A 561 8.87 -20.57 -19.26
N PRO A 562 8.50 -20.31 -20.52
CA PRO A 562 7.09 -20.30 -20.89
C PRO A 562 6.51 -21.68 -20.55
N PRO A 563 5.37 -21.74 -19.85
CA PRO A 563 4.77 -23.01 -19.46
C PRO A 563 4.49 -23.85 -20.71
N PRO A 564 4.67 -25.18 -20.66
CA PRO A 564 4.26 -26.04 -21.76
C PRO A 564 2.74 -25.88 -21.97
N PRO A 565 2.22 -25.99 -23.21
CA PRO A 565 0.78 -25.93 -23.46
C PRO A 565 0.05 -26.92 -22.55
N LEU A 566 -0.79 -26.38 -21.66
CA LEU A 566 -1.42 -27.18 -20.62
C LEU A 566 -2.52 -28.05 -21.21
N GLU A 567 -2.64 -29.27 -20.71
CA GLU A 567 -3.66 -30.22 -21.16
C GLU A 567 -5.05 -29.67 -20.82
N THR A 568 -5.90 -29.46 -21.83
CA THR A 568 -7.27 -28.97 -21.65
C THR A 568 -8.28 -30.08 -21.90
N ILE A 569 -9.31 -30.12 -21.05
CA ILE A 569 -10.42 -31.08 -21.16
C ILE A 569 -11.77 -30.37 -21.08
N ASN A 570 -12.79 -30.93 -21.73
CA ASN A 570 -14.16 -30.47 -21.65
C ASN A 570 -15.01 -31.52 -20.94
N ASN A 571 -15.88 -31.11 -20.01
CA ASN A 571 -16.83 -32.02 -19.35
C ASN A 571 -18.16 -32.13 -20.10
N SER A 572 -19.09 -32.96 -19.60
CA SER A 572 -20.36 -33.26 -20.27
C SER A 572 -21.33 -32.08 -20.37
N ILE A 573 -21.17 -31.05 -19.56
CA ILE A 573 -21.95 -29.80 -19.63
C ILE A 573 -21.22 -28.67 -20.35
N GLY A 574 -20.03 -28.90 -20.90
CA GLY A 574 -19.27 -27.91 -21.69
C GLY A 574 -18.36 -26.99 -20.88
N MET A 575 -18.13 -27.26 -19.60
CA MET A 575 -17.06 -26.57 -18.85
C MET A 575 -15.71 -27.00 -19.42
N LYS A 576 -14.86 -26.03 -19.77
CA LYS A 576 -13.46 -26.26 -20.08
C LYS A 576 -12.62 -26.23 -18.81
N PHE A 577 -11.66 -27.13 -18.69
CA PHE A 577 -10.67 -27.14 -17.62
C PHE A 577 -9.25 -27.15 -18.19
N VAL A 578 -8.33 -26.49 -17.49
CA VAL A 578 -6.89 -26.51 -17.74
C VAL A 578 -6.21 -27.37 -16.68
N ARG A 579 -5.26 -28.21 -17.08
CA ARG A 579 -4.42 -29.00 -16.16
C ARG A 579 -3.39 -28.11 -15.47
N ILE A 580 -3.56 -27.89 -14.17
CA ILE A 580 -2.61 -27.24 -13.30
C ILE A 580 -1.58 -28.30 -12.83
N PRO A 581 -0.27 -28.08 -13.01
CA PRO A 581 0.76 -29.05 -12.62
C PRO A 581 0.98 -29.07 -11.10
N ALA A 582 1.51 -30.18 -10.57
CA ALA A 582 2.08 -30.20 -9.22
C ALA A 582 3.28 -29.24 -9.08
N GLY A 583 3.45 -28.65 -7.91
CA GLY A 583 4.56 -27.73 -7.63
C GLY A 583 4.46 -27.07 -6.24
N GLU A 584 5.14 -25.95 -6.07
CA GLU A 584 5.20 -25.21 -4.81
C GLU A 584 5.35 -23.70 -5.06
N PHE A 585 4.90 -22.89 -4.10
CA PHE A 585 4.91 -21.43 -4.17
C PHE A 585 4.88 -20.81 -2.76
N ASP A 586 5.14 -19.50 -2.68
CA ASP A 586 4.96 -18.73 -1.45
C ASP A 586 3.61 -17.99 -1.50
N MET A 587 2.74 -18.30 -0.54
CA MET A 587 1.35 -17.84 -0.47
C MET A 587 1.21 -16.61 0.42
N GLY A 588 0.36 -15.66 0.01
CA GLY A 588 0.19 -14.35 0.65
C GLY A 588 1.04 -13.23 0.04
N SER A 589 1.00 -12.04 0.65
CA SER A 589 1.69 -10.83 0.16
C SER A 589 2.78 -10.35 1.13
N PRO A 590 3.93 -9.88 0.61
CA PRO A 590 5.01 -9.34 1.44
C PRO A 590 4.59 -8.01 2.09
N SER A 591 5.14 -7.68 3.26
CA SER A 591 4.71 -6.56 4.10
C SER A 591 4.82 -5.16 3.45
N ASN A 592 5.50 -5.05 2.31
CA ASN A 592 5.67 -3.83 1.53
C ASN A 592 4.87 -3.80 0.20
N GLU A 593 3.97 -4.76 -0.05
CA GLU A 593 3.10 -4.73 -1.23
C GLU A 593 2.04 -3.62 -1.11
N PRO A 594 1.91 -2.70 -2.09
CA PRO A 594 0.90 -1.65 -2.07
C PRO A 594 -0.54 -2.20 -2.02
N GLY A 595 -1.34 -1.70 -1.08
CA GLY A 595 -2.74 -2.09 -0.93
C GLY A 595 -2.98 -3.45 -0.26
N ARG A 596 -1.93 -4.04 0.34
CA ARG A 596 -1.98 -5.23 1.21
C ARG A 596 -2.79 -5.00 2.49
N ASN A 597 -3.59 -6.00 2.88
CA ASN A 597 -4.20 -6.10 4.21
C ASN A 597 -3.38 -6.99 5.15
N TYR A 598 -3.52 -6.84 6.47
CA TYR A 598 -2.69 -7.60 7.41
C TYR A 598 -2.89 -9.12 7.30
N TRP A 599 -4.14 -9.56 7.06
CA TRP A 599 -4.58 -10.96 6.96
C TRP A 599 -4.10 -11.74 5.73
N GLU A 600 -3.36 -11.08 4.84
CA GLU A 600 -2.70 -11.70 3.68
C GLU A 600 -1.32 -12.27 4.03
N GLY A 601 -1.04 -12.50 5.31
CA GLY A 601 0.23 -13.03 5.78
C GLY A 601 0.11 -13.84 7.08
N PRO A 602 1.21 -14.40 7.61
CA PRO A 602 2.56 -14.34 7.05
C PRO A 602 2.67 -15.01 5.67
N VAL A 603 3.66 -14.57 4.88
CA VAL A 603 4.01 -15.26 3.63
C VAL A 603 4.56 -16.64 4.01
N HIS A 604 3.99 -17.70 3.45
CA HIS A 604 4.30 -19.08 3.85
C HIS A 604 4.38 -20.00 2.64
N HIS A 605 5.26 -21.00 2.72
CA HIS A 605 5.55 -21.90 1.60
C HIS A 605 4.54 -23.05 1.53
N VAL A 606 3.91 -23.24 0.36
CA VAL A 606 2.83 -24.21 0.16
C VAL A 606 3.13 -25.11 -1.04
N LYS A 607 2.94 -26.43 -0.85
CA LYS A 607 3.27 -27.47 -1.84
C LYS A 607 2.03 -28.18 -2.37
N ILE A 608 1.63 -27.84 -3.60
CA ILE A 608 0.61 -28.55 -4.36
C ILE A 608 1.16 -29.92 -4.81
N SER A 609 0.87 -30.95 -4.02
CA SER A 609 1.50 -32.27 -4.15
C SER A 609 1.11 -33.10 -5.40
N LYS A 610 0.09 -32.67 -6.15
CA LYS A 610 -0.45 -33.37 -7.33
C LYS A 610 -0.99 -32.38 -8.34
N ASP A 611 -0.91 -32.74 -9.62
CA ASP A 611 -1.69 -32.09 -10.67
C ASP A 611 -3.19 -32.16 -10.37
N PHE A 612 -3.92 -31.13 -10.80
CA PHE A 612 -5.37 -31.09 -10.81
C PHE A 612 -5.87 -30.34 -12.04
N TYR A 613 -7.16 -30.45 -12.37
CA TYR A 613 -7.78 -29.64 -13.42
C TYR A 613 -8.54 -28.47 -12.80
N MET A 614 -8.31 -27.24 -13.24
CA MET A 614 -9.08 -26.06 -12.82
C MET A 614 -9.96 -25.56 -13.96
N GLY A 615 -11.19 -25.14 -13.67
CA GLY A 615 -12.07 -24.49 -14.64
C GLY A 615 -11.36 -23.28 -15.27
N GLN A 616 -11.33 -23.24 -16.60
CA GLN A 616 -10.66 -22.17 -17.34
C GLN A 616 -11.27 -20.78 -17.05
N TYR A 617 -12.56 -20.79 -16.69
CA TYR A 617 -13.40 -19.65 -16.40
C TYR A 617 -14.20 -19.91 -15.10
N GLU A 618 -14.88 -18.87 -14.63
CA GLU A 618 -15.99 -18.95 -13.68
C GLU A 618 -17.11 -19.87 -14.21
N VAL A 619 -17.94 -20.45 -13.33
CA VAL A 619 -19.11 -21.23 -13.76
C VAL A 619 -20.19 -20.30 -14.32
N THR A 620 -20.65 -20.55 -15.55
CA THR A 620 -21.63 -19.67 -16.21
C THR A 620 -23.08 -19.95 -15.80
N GLN A 621 -23.98 -19.00 -16.05
CA GLN A 621 -25.42 -19.17 -15.81
C GLN A 621 -26.01 -20.37 -16.58
N GLU A 622 -25.55 -20.63 -17.82
CA GLU A 622 -26.03 -21.80 -18.57
C GLU A 622 -25.56 -23.12 -17.93
N GLN A 623 -24.29 -23.19 -17.52
CA GLN A 623 -23.72 -24.35 -16.83
C GLN A 623 -24.45 -24.61 -15.50
N TRP A 624 -24.72 -23.54 -14.74
CA TRP A 624 -25.54 -23.58 -13.54
C TRP A 624 -26.93 -24.15 -13.82
N PHE A 625 -27.66 -23.59 -14.80
CA PHE A 625 -29.02 -24.04 -15.13
C PHE A 625 -29.05 -25.50 -15.61
N ARG A 626 -28.05 -25.93 -16.39
CA ARG A 626 -27.89 -27.33 -16.84
C ARG A 626 -27.81 -28.34 -15.68
N ILE A 627 -27.27 -27.94 -14.52
CA ILE A 627 -27.15 -28.80 -13.33
C ILE A 627 -28.29 -28.58 -12.32
N MET A 628 -28.62 -27.32 -12.02
CA MET A 628 -29.50 -26.94 -10.90
C MET A 628 -30.97 -26.75 -11.31
N ARG A 629 -31.25 -26.59 -12.61
CA ARG A 629 -32.61 -26.44 -13.19
C ARG A 629 -33.39 -25.19 -12.73
N TYR A 630 -32.69 -24.20 -12.18
CA TYR A 630 -33.17 -22.84 -11.94
C TYR A 630 -32.05 -21.83 -12.26
N ASN A 631 -32.40 -20.61 -12.64
CA ASN A 631 -31.43 -19.57 -13.00
C ASN A 631 -30.91 -18.81 -11.77
N THR A 632 -29.73 -18.21 -11.93
CA THR A 632 -29.09 -17.27 -11.02
C THR A 632 -29.41 -15.81 -11.37
N SER A 633 -29.64 -14.99 -10.34
CA SER A 633 -29.80 -13.53 -10.45
C SER A 633 -31.01 -13.04 -11.30
N GLY A 634 -31.10 -11.72 -11.48
CA GLY A 634 -32.08 -11.05 -12.35
C GLY A 634 -31.52 -10.54 -13.69
N ILE A 635 -30.22 -10.71 -13.97
CA ILE A 635 -29.58 -10.35 -15.24
C ILE A 635 -29.19 -11.66 -15.94
N SER A 636 -29.83 -11.96 -17.07
CA SER A 636 -29.66 -13.23 -17.77
C SER A 636 -28.70 -13.13 -18.95
N GLY A 637 -27.74 -14.05 -19.02
CA GLY A 637 -26.85 -14.28 -20.16
C GLY A 637 -26.10 -15.61 -19.99
N ASP A 638 -26.11 -16.45 -21.01
CA ASP A 638 -25.64 -17.85 -20.93
C ASP A 638 -24.13 -17.96 -20.62
N ASP A 639 -23.37 -16.94 -21.00
CA ASP A 639 -21.93 -16.74 -20.83
C ASP A 639 -21.55 -15.80 -19.68
N LEU A 640 -22.52 -15.25 -18.93
CA LEU A 640 -22.25 -14.52 -17.69
C LEU A 640 -21.92 -15.50 -16.55
N PRO A 641 -21.15 -15.09 -15.52
CA PRO A 641 -20.95 -15.90 -14.32
C PRO A 641 -22.23 -16.11 -13.50
N ALA A 642 -22.29 -17.26 -12.82
CA ALA A 642 -23.38 -17.66 -11.94
C ALA A 642 -23.25 -17.02 -10.55
N VAL A 643 -23.81 -15.82 -10.39
CA VAL A 643 -23.83 -15.04 -9.13
C VAL A 643 -25.11 -15.25 -8.29
N MET A 644 -25.21 -14.62 -7.11
CA MET A 644 -26.29 -14.82 -6.14
C MET A 644 -26.38 -16.28 -5.64
N VAL A 645 -25.25 -16.98 -5.59
CA VAL A 645 -25.12 -18.37 -5.12
C VAL A 645 -24.40 -18.39 -3.77
N SER A 646 -24.96 -19.10 -2.78
CA SER A 646 -24.25 -19.32 -1.52
C SER A 646 -23.29 -20.49 -1.63
N TRP A 647 -22.37 -20.59 -0.68
CA TRP A 647 -21.42 -21.70 -0.62
C TRP A 647 -22.14 -23.06 -0.54
N GLU A 648 -23.27 -23.17 0.19
CA GLU A 648 -24.06 -24.41 0.17
C GLU A 648 -24.83 -24.65 -1.14
N ASP A 649 -25.17 -23.60 -1.90
CA ASP A 649 -25.74 -23.76 -3.24
C ASP A 649 -24.68 -24.31 -4.21
N VAL A 650 -23.45 -23.82 -4.12
CA VAL A 650 -22.29 -24.29 -4.89
C VAL A 650 -21.94 -25.76 -4.55
N GLN A 651 -21.95 -26.15 -3.27
CA GLN A 651 -21.77 -27.55 -2.89
C GLN A 651 -22.86 -28.48 -3.45
N ARG A 652 -24.10 -27.99 -3.61
CA ARG A 652 -25.17 -28.76 -4.28
C ARG A 652 -24.95 -28.86 -5.79
N PHE A 653 -24.48 -27.79 -6.46
CA PHE A 653 -24.06 -27.85 -7.86
C PHE A 653 -22.96 -28.90 -8.07
N ILE A 654 -21.90 -28.84 -7.26
CA ILE A 654 -20.77 -29.78 -7.29
C ILE A 654 -21.23 -31.22 -7.07
N LYS A 655 -22.11 -31.46 -6.08
CA LYS A 655 -22.69 -32.79 -5.84
C LYS A 655 -23.46 -33.29 -7.07
N ASN A 656 -24.34 -32.46 -7.63
CA ASN A 656 -25.18 -32.85 -8.77
C ASN A 656 -24.34 -33.10 -10.05
N LEU A 657 -23.25 -32.34 -10.26
CA LEU A 657 -22.30 -32.56 -11.35
C LEU A 657 -21.54 -33.88 -11.19
N ASN A 658 -21.06 -34.18 -9.98
CA ASN A 658 -20.45 -35.47 -9.64
C ASN A 658 -21.42 -36.66 -9.88
N GLU A 659 -22.67 -36.56 -9.43
CA GLU A 659 -23.70 -37.58 -9.66
C GLU A 659 -24.04 -37.76 -11.15
N MET A 660 -24.13 -36.66 -11.91
CA MET A 660 -24.39 -36.68 -13.36
C MET A 660 -23.26 -37.36 -14.15
N GLU A 661 -22.00 -37.06 -13.84
CA GLU A 661 -20.84 -37.65 -14.51
C GLU A 661 -20.36 -38.96 -13.87
N ARG A 662 -21.07 -39.45 -12.84
CA ARG A 662 -20.76 -40.70 -12.11
C ARG A 662 -19.33 -40.73 -11.54
N THR A 663 -18.92 -39.60 -11.00
CA THR A 663 -17.59 -39.34 -10.45
C THR A 663 -17.70 -38.72 -9.05
N ASN A 664 -16.57 -38.54 -8.38
CA ASN A 664 -16.47 -37.87 -7.08
C ASN A 664 -15.32 -36.85 -7.04
N LYS A 665 -14.83 -36.44 -8.21
CA LYS A 665 -13.59 -35.66 -8.38
C LYS A 665 -13.82 -34.15 -8.50
N TYR A 666 -15.04 -33.68 -8.75
CA TYR A 666 -15.33 -32.25 -8.80
C TYR A 666 -15.49 -31.67 -7.39
N ARG A 667 -14.92 -30.49 -7.15
CA ARG A 667 -14.97 -29.76 -5.88
C ARG A 667 -14.66 -28.27 -6.09
N LEU A 668 -14.82 -27.45 -5.06
CA LEU A 668 -14.19 -26.13 -5.02
C LEU A 668 -12.67 -26.31 -4.88
N PRO A 669 -11.85 -25.38 -5.43
CA PRO A 669 -10.44 -25.31 -5.07
C PRO A 669 -10.28 -25.05 -3.57
N SER A 670 -9.13 -25.45 -3.02
CA SER A 670 -8.67 -24.84 -1.76
C SER A 670 -8.22 -23.40 -1.99
N GLU A 671 -8.07 -22.62 -0.92
CA GLU A 671 -7.52 -21.26 -1.02
C GLU A 671 -6.11 -21.28 -1.64
N ALA A 672 -5.30 -22.26 -1.26
CA ALA A 672 -3.95 -22.47 -1.79
C ALA A 672 -3.93 -22.87 -3.27
N GLU A 673 -4.80 -23.79 -3.70
CA GLU A 673 -4.93 -24.17 -5.11
C GLU A 673 -5.41 -23.00 -5.97
N TRP A 674 -6.30 -22.16 -5.44
CA TRP A 674 -6.74 -20.93 -6.11
C TRP A 674 -5.57 -19.97 -6.32
N GLU A 675 -4.84 -19.62 -5.26
CA GLU A 675 -3.76 -18.64 -5.38
C GLU A 675 -2.58 -19.17 -6.21
N TYR A 676 -2.25 -20.46 -6.09
CA TYR A 676 -1.24 -21.10 -6.93
C TYR A 676 -1.57 -21.01 -8.43
N ALA A 677 -2.81 -21.37 -8.78
CA ALA A 677 -3.28 -21.35 -10.16
C ALA A 677 -3.42 -19.91 -10.70
N ALA A 678 -3.88 -18.98 -9.86
CA ALA A 678 -3.98 -17.56 -10.18
C ALA A 678 -2.60 -16.93 -10.45
N ARG A 679 -1.60 -17.23 -9.60
CA ARG A 679 -0.21 -16.78 -9.75
C ARG A 679 0.42 -17.28 -11.05
N SER A 680 0.16 -18.53 -11.44
CA SER A 680 0.79 -19.18 -12.61
C SER A 680 2.34 -19.13 -12.61
N GLY A 681 2.93 -19.09 -11.40
CA GLY A 681 4.38 -18.92 -11.19
C GLY A 681 4.83 -17.50 -10.79
N MET A 682 3.94 -16.51 -10.72
CA MET A 682 4.27 -15.12 -10.38
C MET A 682 4.27 -14.85 -8.87
N ASN A 683 5.33 -14.18 -8.39
CA ASN A 683 5.42 -13.65 -7.02
C ASN A 683 5.01 -12.16 -6.91
N SER A 684 4.59 -11.55 -8.02
CA SER A 684 4.12 -10.16 -8.08
C SER A 684 2.62 -10.03 -7.72
N SER A 685 2.13 -8.78 -7.67
CA SER A 685 0.81 -8.43 -7.13
C SER A 685 -0.36 -8.86 -8.03
N TYR A 686 -0.14 -8.93 -9.34
CA TYR A 686 -1.06 -9.48 -10.34
C TYR A 686 -0.32 -10.49 -11.23
N SER A 687 -1.04 -11.32 -12.00
CA SER A 687 -0.45 -12.36 -12.86
C SER A 687 0.34 -11.82 -14.07
N PHE A 688 0.39 -10.49 -14.23
CA PHE A 688 1.05 -9.74 -15.30
C PHE A 688 2.08 -8.72 -14.76
N GLY A 689 2.54 -8.90 -13.52
CA GLY A 689 3.43 -7.99 -12.81
C GLY A 689 2.69 -7.13 -11.77
N SER A 690 3.36 -6.11 -11.22
CA SER A 690 2.77 -5.17 -10.25
C SER A 690 2.32 -3.82 -10.87
N ASP A 691 2.23 -3.73 -12.19
CA ASP A 691 1.78 -2.53 -12.90
C ASP A 691 0.25 -2.48 -13.00
N THR A 692 -0.39 -1.82 -12.03
CA THR A 692 -1.85 -1.64 -11.95
C THR A 692 -2.47 -1.02 -13.21
N LEU A 693 -1.72 -0.26 -14.03
CA LEU A 693 -2.27 0.34 -15.26
C LEU A 693 -2.67 -0.74 -16.29
N LYS A 694 -2.01 -1.91 -16.27
CA LYS A 694 -2.34 -3.05 -17.13
C LYS A 694 -3.62 -3.78 -16.71
N LEU A 695 -4.16 -3.56 -15.50
CA LEU A 695 -5.29 -4.31 -14.96
C LEU A 695 -6.53 -4.26 -15.89
N GLY A 696 -6.74 -3.15 -16.61
CA GLY A 696 -7.83 -2.99 -17.58
C GLY A 696 -7.84 -4.03 -18.72
N ASP A 697 -6.70 -4.62 -19.06
CA ASP A 697 -6.58 -5.69 -20.07
C ASP A 697 -6.98 -7.07 -19.55
N TYR A 698 -6.83 -7.30 -18.23
CA TYR A 698 -6.98 -8.62 -17.59
C TYR A 698 -8.26 -8.72 -16.75
N ALA A 699 -8.88 -7.60 -16.37
CA ALA A 699 -9.97 -7.56 -15.41
C ALA A 699 -11.20 -6.77 -15.85
N TRP A 700 -12.35 -7.19 -15.34
CA TRP A 700 -13.55 -6.36 -15.17
C TRP A 700 -13.66 -5.94 -13.70
N PHE A 701 -13.55 -4.64 -13.42
CA PHE A 701 -13.51 -4.09 -12.08
C PHE A 701 -14.15 -2.68 -12.08
N ILE A 702 -14.27 -2.04 -10.91
CA ILE A 702 -15.15 -0.86 -10.74
C ILE A 702 -14.89 0.31 -11.71
N ASN A 703 -13.67 0.45 -12.26
CA ASN A 703 -13.37 1.52 -13.22
C ASN A 703 -13.78 1.20 -14.68
N ASN A 704 -14.07 -0.07 -15.03
CA ASN A 704 -14.31 -0.48 -16.42
C ASN A 704 -15.49 -1.45 -16.63
N SER A 705 -16.22 -1.80 -15.57
CA SER A 705 -17.26 -2.85 -15.61
C SER A 705 -18.67 -2.38 -15.98
N ASP A 706 -18.93 -1.08 -16.13
CA ASP A 706 -20.30 -0.51 -16.19
C ASP A 706 -21.20 -0.94 -14.99
N SER A 707 -20.62 -1.25 -13.83
CA SER A 707 -21.33 -1.73 -12.63
C SER A 707 -22.15 -3.02 -12.83
N LYS A 708 -21.58 -3.99 -13.57
CA LYS A 708 -22.15 -5.31 -13.85
C LYS A 708 -21.06 -6.35 -14.12
N SER A 709 -21.38 -7.64 -13.97
CA SER A 709 -20.56 -8.71 -14.54
C SER A 709 -20.65 -8.76 -16.08
N HIS A 710 -19.64 -9.35 -16.71
CA HIS A 710 -19.52 -9.51 -18.16
C HIS A 710 -19.36 -10.98 -18.54
N ALA A 711 -19.40 -11.26 -19.85
CA ALA A 711 -19.19 -12.59 -20.38
C ALA A 711 -17.77 -13.10 -20.07
N ILE A 712 -17.68 -14.35 -19.61
CA ILE A 712 -16.42 -15.01 -19.25
C ILE A 712 -15.41 -14.97 -20.42
N GLY A 713 -14.12 -14.85 -20.10
CA GLY A 713 -13.05 -14.88 -21.09
C GLY A 713 -12.91 -13.64 -21.96
N SER A 714 -13.60 -12.54 -21.63
CA SER A 714 -13.56 -11.28 -22.39
C SER A 714 -12.31 -10.43 -22.15
N LYS A 715 -11.35 -10.94 -21.37
CA LYS A 715 -10.08 -10.29 -20.96
C LYS A 715 -8.89 -11.20 -21.27
N LYS A 716 -7.66 -10.69 -21.09
CA LYS A 716 -6.45 -11.51 -21.19
C LYS A 716 -6.38 -12.53 -20.03
N PRO A 717 -5.99 -13.79 -20.27
CA PRO A 717 -5.76 -14.76 -19.21
C PRO A 717 -4.39 -14.58 -18.54
N ASN A 718 -4.15 -15.31 -17.46
CA ASN A 718 -2.81 -15.49 -16.91
C ASN A 718 -1.94 -16.45 -17.76
N SER A 719 -0.70 -16.71 -17.34
CA SER A 719 0.24 -17.57 -18.08
C SER A 719 -0.20 -19.05 -18.19
N TRP A 720 -1.22 -19.48 -17.45
CA TRP A 720 -1.81 -20.83 -17.50
C TRP A 720 -3.17 -20.86 -18.19
N GLU A 721 -3.43 -19.89 -19.08
CA GLU A 721 -4.69 -19.73 -19.82
C GLU A 721 -5.96 -19.63 -18.94
N LEU A 722 -5.83 -19.28 -17.64
CA LEU A 722 -6.97 -19.03 -16.78
C LEU A 722 -7.45 -17.59 -16.94
N TYR A 723 -8.74 -17.44 -17.21
CA TYR A 723 -9.40 -16.17 -17.42
C TYR A 723 -10.13 -15.71 -16.17
N ASP A 724 -10.39 -14.40 -16.10
CA ASP A 724 -11.23 -13.76 -15.07
C ASP A 724 -10.70 -13.97 -13.63
N ILE A 725 -9.40 -14.29 -13.50
CA ILE A 725 -8.66 -14.42 -12.23
C ILE A 725 -8.53 -13.08 -11.47
N HIS A 726 -8.73 -11.98 -12.18
CA HIS A 726 -8.71 -10.62 -11.66
C HIS A 726 -10.08 -9.97 -11.96
N GLY A 727 -10.92 -9.78 -10.95
CA GLY A 727 -12.25 -9.19 -11.15
C GLY A 727 -13.28 -10.13 -11.81
N ASN A 728 -14.22 -9.54 -12.54
CA ASN A 728 -15.51 -10.10 -12.97
C ASN A 728 -16.40 -10.53 -11.80
N VAL A 729 -16.18 -11.67 -11.12
CA VAL A 729 -16.83 -11.98 -9.84
C VAL A 729 -15.87 -12.57 -8.81
N TYR A 730 -16.09 -12.27 -7.54
CA TYR A 730 -15.44 -12.99 -6.44
C TYR A 730 -15.75 -14.48 -6.57
N GLU A 731 -14.78 -15.32 -6.24
CA GLU A 731 -14.93 -16.77 -6.31
C GLU A 731 -14.91 -17.39 -4.91
N TRP A 732 -15.97 -18.15 -4.57
CA TRP A 732 -15.96 -19.05 -3.43
C TRP A 732 -14.83 -20.08 -3.54
N VAL A 733 -14.03 -20.21 -2.47
CA VAL A 733 -13.16 -21.38 -2.27
C VAL A 733 -13.71 -22.28 -1.16
N ASN A 734 -13.14 -23.47 -0.98
CA ASN A 734 -13.63 -24.46 -0.02
C ASN A 734 -13.34 -24.08 1.45
N ASP A 735 -12.35 -23.22 1.68
CA ASP A 735 -11.72 -22.91 2.96
C ASP A 735 -12.54 -21.97 3.85
N ASN A 736 -12.38 -22.14 5.17
CA ASN A 736 -12.93 -21.24 6.18
C ASN A 736 -12.06 -20.00 6.38
N TRP A 737 -12.68 -18.88 6.77
CA TRP A 737 -11.95 -17.64 7.04
C TRP A 737 -11.09 -17.73 8.31
N TYR A 738 -9.87 -17.22 8.21
CA TYR A 738 -8.92 -17.02 9.31
C TYR A 738 -8.21 -15.67 9.14
N GLU A 739 -7.99 -14.94 10.23
CA GLU A 739 -7.45 -13.56 10.22
C GLU A 739 -5.96 -13.46 9.83
N ASN A 740 -5.27 -14.60 9.66
CA ASN A 740 -3.89 -14.68 9.16
C ASN A 740 -3.62 -16.10 8.59
N TYR A 741 -2.36 -16.42 8.30
CA TYR A 741 -1.88 -17.73 7.85
C TYR A 741 -0.97 -18.46 8.86
N ASP A 742 -0.94 -18.10 10.15
CA ASP A 742 0.07 -18.59 11.11
C ASP A 742 0.10 -20.12 11.28
N ASP A 743 -1.04 -20.79 11.14
CA ASP A 743 -1.21 -22.24 11.23
C ASP A 743 -1.88 -22.81 9.93
N ALA A 744 -1.64 -22.17 8.78
CA ALA A 744 -2.26 -22.55 7.49
C ALA A 744 -1.72 -23.88 6.91
N PRO A 745 -2.53 -24.66 6.14
CA PRO A 745 -2.08 -25.92 5.54
C PRO A 745 -1.03 -25.75 4.42
N ILE A 746 0.20 -26.20 4.67
CA ILE A 746 1.33 -26.12 3.73
C ILE A 746 1.33 -27.19 2.61
N ASP A 747 0.31 -28.07 2.56
CA ASP A 747 0.21 -29.18 1.58
C ASP A 747 -0.83 -28.95 0.47
N GLY A 748 -1.38 -27.73 0.41
CA GLY A 748 -2.43 -27.35 -0.54
C GLY A 748 -3.84 -27.80 -0.15
N SER A 749 -4.02 -28.49 0.98
CA SER A 749 -5.35 -28.88 1.46
C SER A 749 -6.13 -27.68 2.03
N SER A 750 -7.47 -27.79 2.07
CA SER A 750 -8.31 -26.72 2.59
C SER A 750 -8.26 -26.61 4.12
N TRP A 751 -8.17 -25.37 4.61
CA TRP A 751 -8.32 -25.03 6.02
C TRP A 751 -9.81 -25.08 6.40
N ILE A 752 -10.24 -26.16 7.05
CA ILE A 752 -11.65 -26.43 7.38
C ILE A 752 -11.86 -26.45 8.89
N SER A 753 -12.90 -25.76 9.36
CA SER A 753 -13.38 -25.82 10.75
C SER A 753 -14.90 -25.89 10.81
N THR A 754 -15.43 -26.70 11.73
CA THR A 754 -16.88 -26.82 11.95
C THR A 754 -17.50 -25.60 12.61
N ASN A 755 -16.68 -24.75 13.24
CA ASN A 755 -17.12 -23.68 14.13
C ASN A 755 -17.02 -22.28 13.50
N VAL A 756 -16.43 -22.18 12.30
CA VAL A 756 -16.33 -20.92 11.54
C VAL A 756 -17.45 -20.87 10.50
N PRO A 757 -18.38 -19.89 10.55
CA PRO A 757 -19.46 -19.79 9.57
C PRO A 757 -18.98 -19.18 8.24
N SER A 758 -18.01 -18.25 8.30
CA SER A 758 -17.47 -17.56 7.14
C SER A 758 -16.58 -18.46 6.28
N LYS A 759 -16.64 -18.22 4.96
CA LYS A 759 -15.82 -18.86 3.93
C LYS A 759 -15.01 -17.80 3.19
N VAL A 760 -13.82 -18.19 2.71
CA VAL A 760 -12.94 -17.29 1.96
C VAL A 760 -13.49 -17.10 0.54
N VAL A 761 -13.33 -15.88 0.01
CA VAL A 761 -13.55 -15.56 -1.40
C VAL A 761 -12.31 -14.86 -1.99
N ARG A 762 -12.05 -15.08 -3.29
CA ARG A 762 -10.84 -14.63 -4.00
C ARG A 762 -11.17 -13.95 -5.34
N GLY A 763 -10.16 -13.37 -6.00
CA GLY A 763 -10.24 -12.82 -7.37
C GLY A 763 -10.54 -11.31 -7.46
N GLY A 764 -11.35 -10.78 -6.56
CA GLY A 764 -11.99 -9.48 -6.78
C GLY A 764 -13.21 -9.62 -7.70
N SER A 765 -13.93 -8.54 -7.95
CA SER A 765 -15.17 -8.55 -8.73
C SER A 765 -15.34 -7.32 -9.63
N TRP A 766 -16.41 -7.30 -10.44
CA TRP A 766 -16.82 -6.16 -11.23
C TRP A 766 -17.04 -4.88 -10.40
N ASN A 767 -17.33 -5.02 -9.11
CA ASN A 767 -17.55 -3.92 -8.16
C ASN A 767 -16.29 -3.57 -7.33
N SER A 768 -15.18 -4.29 -7.55
CA SER A 768 -13.97 -4.19 -6.72
C SER A 768 -12.98 -3.14 -7.22
N TYR A 769 -12.21 -2.59 -6.28
CA TYR A 769 -11.05 -1.72 -6.57
C TYR A 769 -9.83 -2.54 -7.02
N PRO A 770 -8.87 -1.93 -7.75
CA PRO A 770 -7.66 -2.61 -8.19
C PRO A 770 -6.90 -3.39 -7.10
N PHE A 771 -6.77 -2.82 -5.90
CA PHE A 771 -6.07 -3.47 -4.79
C PHE A 771 -6.76 -4.75 -4.27
N GLN A 772 -8.04 -4.95 -4.58
CA GLN A 772 -8.80 -6.16 -4.25
C GLN A 772 -8.70 -7.22 -5.36
N CYS A 773 -8.26 -6.84 -6.56
CA CYS A 773 -8.01 -7.76 -7.67
C CYS A 773 -6.59 -8.36 -7.64
N ARG A 774 -5.80 -8.11 -6.58
CA ARG A 774 -4.46 -8.70 -6.40
C ARG A 774 -4.53 -10.19 -6.10
N LEU A 775 -3.49 -10.94 -6.50
CA LEU A 775 -3.40 -12.39 -6.32
C LEU A 775 -3.51 -12.84 -4.85
N ALA A 776 -2.90 -12.08 -3.95
CA ALA A 776 -2.89 -12.36 -2.51
C ALA A 776 -4.07 -11.73 -1.74
N PHE A 777 -4.97 -10.98 -2.40
CA PHE A 777 -6.11 -10.37 -1.71
C PHE A 777 -7.09 -11.46 -1.25
N ARG A 778 -7.43 -11.43 0.03
CA ARG A 778 -8.40 -12.32 0.67
C ARG A 778 -9.58 -11.50 1.17
N TYR A 779 -10.78 -11.99 0.92
CA TYR A 779 -12.02 -11.48 1.55
C TYR A 779 -12.85 -12.67 2.08
N TYR A 780 -13.94 -12.37 2.78
CA TYR A 780 -14.83 -13.38 3.32
C TYR A 780 -16.29 -12.98 3.19
N ALA A 781 -17.14 -13.98 3.10
CA ALA A 781 -18.58 -13.84 3.29
C ALA A 781 -19.10 -14.96 4.21
N ASP A 782 -20.25 -14.77 4.84
CA ASP A 782 -20.94 -15.89 5.50
C ASP A 782 -21.29 -16.93 4.44
N LYS A 783 -21.06 -18.22 4.70
CA LYS A 783 -21.35 -19.30 3.75
C LYS A 783 -22.74 -19.26 3.12
N ALA A 784 -23.75 -18.69 3.80
CA ALA A 784 -25.14 -18.57 3.33
C ALA A 784 -25.42 -17.28 2.53
N ALA A 785 -24.45 -16.36 2.43
CA ALA A 785 -24.54 -15.10 1.69
C ALA A 785 -24.75 -15.32 0.18
N LYS A 786 -25.36 -14.34 -0.49
CA LYS A 786 -25.73 -14.37 -1.92
C LYS A 786 -25.61 -12.98 -2.50
N GLU A 787 -24.45 -12.68 -3.06
CA GLU A 787 -24.09 -11.37 -3.60
C GLU A 787 -24.08 -11.39 -5.13
N ASN A 788 -24.34 -10.23 -5.75
CA ASN A 788 -24.49 -10.09 -7.21
C ASN A 788 -23.15 -9.95 -7.96
N ASP A 789 -22.05 -10.01 -7.22
CA ASP A 789 -20.67 -9.98 -7.70
C ASP A 789 -19.84 -11.15 -7.12
N LEU A 790 -20.52 -12.20 -6.62
CA LEU A 790 -19.93 -13.40 -6.01
C LEU A 790 -20.46 -14.68 -6.69
N GLY A 791 -19.55 -15.41 -7.33
CA GLY A 791 -19.73 -16.71 -7.98
C GLY A 791 -18.65 -17.71 -7.55
N PHE A 792 -18.17 -18.54 -8.47
CA PHE A 792 -17.17 -19.58 -8.21
C PHE A 792 -16.58 -20.18 -9.49
N ARG A 793 -15.40 -20.81 -9.37
CA ARG A 793 -14.94 -21.85 -10.33
C ARG A 793 -14.79 -23.21 -9.65
N VAL A 794 -14.62 -24.25 -10.45
CA VAL A 794 -14.57 -25.65 -10.02
C VAL A 794 -13.21 -26.25 -10.35
N VAL A 795 -12.69 -27.12 -9.48
CA VAL A 795 -11.57 -28.01 -9.81
C VAL A 795 -12.03 -29.46 -9.92
N LYS A 796 -11.26 -30.26 -10.65
CA LYS A 796 -11.44 -31.69 -10.82
C LYS A 796 -10.13 -32.42 -10.54
N ASP A 797 -10.09 -33.27 -9.53
CA ASP A 797 -8.95 -34.17 -9.29
C ASP A 797 -8.73 -35.09 -10.51
N LEU A 798 -7.48 -35.49 -10.81
CA LEU A 798 -7.16 -36.32 -11.99
C LEU A 798 -7.91 -37.66 -12.00
#